data_AF-A0A812J1J6-F1
#
_entry.id   AF-A0A812J1J6-F1
#
_cell.length_a   1.000
_cell.length_b   1.000
_cell.length_c   1.000
_cell.angle_alpha   90.00
_cell.angle_beta   90.00
_cell.angle_gamma   90.00
#
_symmetry.space_group_name_H-M   'P 1'
#
loop_
_entity.id
_entity.type
_entity.pdbx_description
1 polymer ?
#
loop_
_entity_poly.entity_id
_entity_poly.type
_entity_poly.pdbx_seq_one_letter_code
_entity_poly.pdbx_strand_id
1 'polypeptide(L)'
;MSFVGLDENGATSIRAAMKLRIPRINEVSHFREARRLLQELGGCEALREELVNAGFVDGDSGELTSGQSPFNVFVRVAKGLLKQANMEPEQEALGRFQSKFTICCNRAENDLHWDSDDPQWVKRASMSRRHRFLTTKDLHWQWFNPLVFGMVSEIGEGCDVRQALEELEEMKSAALTYAKNSPGWPKDPTDIGLYVNIFGHNNVNSLFIHILDLTVTGPSFAAQTYKNCPLDAVLKVLQEEAQDTKMPRIISTAGERKARSSLFELSGGFRGTGGATSLKEELVERVPVLCDAGSFREVRRIFREDYGGCKALKPELANAGFIDVSTGLLTTGTKPFNLFARIAAGEMEQPGMMEEQVALQGFSSSVCVCRNKPENDAHWDSDAEEWIGKASMSARHRFLTTKDLRWTYFNALTLGMNDAGDADVASLSAAIQLVEDLKAAAMAYVTDMQGWSDKVGLYFHVFGHNSVNSLHLHVVDMSSVGPTFHKLSYKNCSLNAVLKVLREELAAAKAAESSQHPKDLLAKAATIEEPDVIQELNVGGAVVAVSLATLRRAPPNSFLSVMVENLDSPTLVRDSRGRIFLDFPPAPFNQILNHLRMQHLQPDSAQVLQSADEDTRLLGKSLGFAVQQPSSNYFLLGAAVAVAALCLVLSKRT
;
A
#
# COMPACT_ATOMS: atom_id res chain seq x y z
N MET A 1 9.67 -14.93 -6.86
CA MET A 1 9.97 -14.84 -5.41
C MET A 1 9.96 -13.37 -5.04
N SER A 2 8.89 -12.87 -4.42
CA SER A 2 8.81 -11.46 -3.96
C SER A 2 8.29 -11.44 -2.51
N PHE A 3 9.21 -11.64 -1.57
CA PHE A 3 8.98 -11.29 -0.18
C PHE A 3 9.78 -10.02 0.10
N VAL A 4 9.15 -8.86 -0.04
CA VAL A 4 9.68 -7.60 0.47
C VAL A 4 9.32 -7.55 1.96
N GLY A 5 10.32 -7.39 2.81
CA GLY A 5 10.10 -7.37 4.26
C GLY A 5 9.20 -6.22 4.67
N LEU A 6 8.18 -6.53 5.47
CA LEU A 6 7.32 -5.54 6.10
C LEU A 6 8.01 -5.00 7.36
N ASP A 7 7.97 -3.69 7.60
CA ASP A 7 8.36 -3.15 8.91
C ASP A 7 7.31 -3.47 9.99
N GLU A 8 7.53 -2.97 11.21
CA GLU A 8 6.59 -3.12 12.33
C GLU A 8 5.20 -2.52 12.06
N ASN A 9 5.05 -1.74 10.99
CA ASN A 9 3.82 -1.08 10.56
C ASN A 9 3.26 -1.62 9.23
N GLY A 10 3.83 -2.69 8.66
CA GLY A 10 3.33 -3.29 7.42
C GLY A 10 3.76 -2.60 6.13
N ALA A 11 4.73 -1.69 6.15
CA ALA A 11 5.23 -1.01 4.93
C ALA A 11 6.40 -1.77 4.28
N THR A 12 6.42 -1.82 2.94
CA THR A 12 7.52 -2.36 2.15
C THR A 12 8.53 -1.25 1.81
N SER A 13 9.60 -1.15 2.59
CA SER A 13 10.75 -0.25 2.33
C SER A 13 12.05 -1.04 2.20
N ILE A 14 13.07 -0.49 1.53
CA ILE A 14 14.42 -1.07 1.48
C ILE A 14 14.96 -1.19 2.91
N ARG A 15 14.70 -0.18 3.75
CA ARG A 15 15.02 -0.20 5.18
C ARG A 15 14.40 -1.41 5.90
N ALA A 16 13.11 -1.68 5.69
CA ALA A 16 12.40 -2.80 6.30
C ALA A 16 12.93 -4.15 5.82
N ALA A 17 13.14 -4.30 4.51
CA ALA A 17 13.71 -5.49 3.90
C ALA A 17 15.11 -5.79 4.45
N MET A 18 15.95 -4.76 4.60
CA MET A 18 17.29 -4.89 5.18
C MET A 18 17.24 -5.38 6.63
N LYS A 19 16.40 -4.75 7.47
CA LYS A 19 16.24 -5.13 8.89
C LYS A 19 15.70 -6.55 9.06
N LEU A 20 14.80 -6.98 8.17
CA LEU A 20 14.21 -8.32 8.21
C LEU A 20 15.21 -9.40 7.76
N ARG A 21 15.86 -9.20 6.61
CA ARG A 21 16.75 -10.22 6.02
C ARG A 21 18.11 -10.26 6.70
N ILE A 22 18.57 -9.13 7.22
CA ILE A 22 19.89 -8.99 7.83
C ILE A 22 19.71 -8.36 9.22
N PRO A 23 19.25 -9.13 10.23
CA PRO A 23 18.92 -8.62 11.55
C PRO A 23 20.13 -8.09 12.34
N ARG A 24 21.34 -8.34 11.86
CA ARG A 24 22.60 -7.82 12.44
C ARG A 24 23.53 -7.40 11.32
N ILE A 25 24.09 -6.19 11.40
CA ILE A 25 25.09 -5.68 10.45
C ILE A 25 26.29 -5.17 11.23
N ASN A 26 27.12 -6.10 11.69
CA ASN A 26 28.25 -5.82 12.56
C ASN A 26 29.55 -6.56 12.16
N GLU A 27 29.57 -7.20 10.99
CA GLU A 27 30.73 -7.95 10.47
C GLU A 27 30.86 -7.77 8.95
N VAL A 28 32.02 -8.17 8.40
CA VAL A 28 32.34 -8.09 6.96
C VAL A 28 31.32 -8.83 6.10
N SER A 29 30.92 -10.04 6.50
CA SER A 29 29.92 -10.87 5.80
C SER A 29 28.56 -10.17 5.76
N HIS A 30 28.09 -9.65 6.89
CA HIS A 30 26.82 -8.93 6.98
C HIS A 30 26.79 -7.69 6.10
N PHE A 31 27.87 -6.90 6.07
CA PHE A 31 27.94 -5.71 5.22
C PHE A 31 27.94 -6.06 3.72
N ARG A 32 28.67 -7.12 3.33
CA ARG A 32 28.65 -7.63 1.95
C ARG A 32 27.25 -8.10 1.54
N GLU A 33 26.57 -8.82 2.44
CA GLU A 33 25.18 -9.25 2.21
C GLU A 33 24.24 -8.05 2.06
N ALA A 34 24.41 -7.00 2.86
CA ALA A 34 23.61 -5.78 2.77
C ALA A 34 23.76 -5.07 1.41
N ARG A 35 24.99 -4.98 0.88
CA ARG A 35 25.24 -4.41 -0.46
C ARG A 35 24.60 -5.24 -1.57
N ARG A 36 24.72 -6.57 -1.50
CA ARG A 36 24.05 -7.48 -2.43
C ARG A 36 22.53 -7.34 -2.37
N LEU A 37 21.98 -7.27 -1.17
CA LEU A 37 20.56 -7.07 -0.95
C LEU A 37 20.08 -5.74 -1.54
N LEU A 38 20.84 -4.65 -1.37
CA LEU A 38 20.50 -3.38 -2.01
C LEU A 38 20.41 -3.52 -3.54
N GLN A 39 21.37 -4.18 -4.17
CA GLN A 39 21.33 -4.44 -5.62
C GLN A 39 20.10 -5.26 -6.03
N GLU A 40 19.74 -6.29 -5.25
CA GLU A 40 18.51 -7.09 -5.47
C GLU A 40 17.22 -6.25 -5.37
N LEU A 41 17.23 -5.19 -4.56
CA LEU A 41 16.08 -4.32 -4.30
C LEU A 41 16.01 -3.08 -5.20
N GLY A 42 16.75 -3.06 -6.32
CA GLY A 42 16.75 -1.95 -7.28
C GLY A 42 17.94 -1.00 -7.16
N GLY A 43 18.93 -1.34 -6.32
CA GLY A 43 20.21 -0.65 -6.26
C GLY A 43 20.14 0.77 -5.70
N CYS A 44 21.11 1.59 -6.09
CA CYS A 44 21.26 2.97 -5.62
C CYS A 44 20.10 3.88 -6.07
N GLU A 45 19.53 3.65 -7.25
CA GLU A 45 18.41 4.44 -7.78
C GLU A 45 17.18 4.32 -6.88
N ALA A 46 16.74 3.08 -6.60
CA ALA A 46 15.58 2.83 -5.74
C ALA A 46 15.77 3.39 -4.32
N LEU A 47 16.99 3.33 -3.78
CA LEU A 47 17.31 3.90 -2.47
C LEU A 47 17.35 5.43 -2.49
N ARG A 48 17.86 6.06 -3.56
CA ARG A 48 17.80 7.52 -3.73
C ARG A 48 16.36 7.99 -3.77
N GLU A 49 15.51 7.34 -4.56
CA GLU A 49 14.07 7.62 -4.61
C GLU A 49 13.41 7.49 -3.24
N GLU A 50 13.70 6.42 -2.48
CA GLU A 50 13.19 6.25 -1.11
C GLU A 50 13.59 7.44 -0.20
N LEU A 51 14.83 7.94 -0.32
CA LEU A 51 15.31 9.07 0.47
C LEU A 51 14.73 10.42 0.03
N VAL A 52 14.54 10.63 -1.28
CA VAL A 52 13.91 11.83 -1.83
C VAL A 52 12.45 11.89 -1.40
N ASN A 53 11.72 10.79 -1.55
CA ASN A 53 10.31 10.70 -1.17
C ASN A 53 10.11 10.89 0.34
N ALA A 54 11.05 10.40 1.15
CA ALA A 54 11.03 10.60 2.60
C ALA A 54 11.58 11.98 3.04
N GLY A 55 11.90 12.88 2.09
CA GLY A 55 12.36 14.24 2.35
C GLY A 55 13.77 14.34 2.93
N PHE A 56 14.56 13.27 2.94
CA PHE A 56 15.95 13.29 3.42
C PHE A 56 16.95 13.78 2.37
N VAL A 57 16.62 13.61 1.09
CA VAL A 57 17.42 14.06 -0.06
C VAL A 57 16.57 15.03 -0.89
N ASP A 58 17.16 16.14 -1.28
CA ASP A 58 16.56 17.07 -2.22
C ASP A 58 16.68 16.51 -3.65
N GLY A 59 15.56 16.31 -4.33
CA GLY A 59 15.51 15.62 -5.62
C GLY A 59 16.29 16.32 -6.73
N ASP A 60 16.37 17.66 -6.68
CA ASP A 60 17.00 18.50 -7.70
C ASP A 60 18.50 18.61 -7.49
N SER A 61 18.95 18.88 -6.26
CA SER A 61 20.37 19.06 -5.94
C SER A 61 21.10 17.75 -5.62
N GLY A 62 20.37 16.69 -5.24
CA GLY A 62 20.96 15.46 -4.72
C GLY A 62 21.66 15.64 -3.36
N GLU A 63 21.47 16.77 -2.68
CA GLU A 63 22.00 17.00 -1.34
C GLU A 63 21.07 16.48 -0.26
N LEU A 64 21.63 16.17 0.91
CA LEU A 64 20.83 15.92 2.11
C LEU A 64 20.13 17.20 2.59
N THR A 65 18.86 17.08 2.92
CA THR A 65 18.04 18.20 3.39
C THR A 65 18.42 18.60 4.82
N SER A 66 18.44 19.90 5.09
CA SER A 66 18.73 20.47 6.41
C SER A 66 17.48 21.02 7.11
N GLY A 67 16.30 20.58 6.66
CA GLY A 67 15.00 21.01 7.18
C GLY A 67 14.77 20.64 8.64
N GLN A 68 13.60 21.02 9.16
CA GLN A 68 13.13 20.59 10.50
C GLN A 68 12.37 19.27 10.43
N SER A 69 11.89 18.88 9.25
CA SER A 69 11.17 17.64 9.01
C SER A 69 11.62 17.06 7.66
N PRO A 70 12.38 15.95 7.64
CA PRO A 70 12.96 15.27 8.81
C PRO A 70 14.10 16.07 9.45
N PHE A 71 14.20 16.04 10.78
CA PHE A 71 15.31 16.70 11.50
C PHE A 71 16.59 15.88 11.39
N ASN A 72 17.64 16.47 10.77
CA ASN A 72 18.93 15.82 10.61
C ASN A 72 20.06 16.61 11.31
N VAL A 73 20.44 16.17 12.51
CA VAL A 73 21.45 16.86 13.34
C VAL A 73 22.80 16.97 12.63
N PHE A 74 23.26 15.91 11.96
CA PHE A 74 24.59 15.87 11.35
C PHE A 74 24.69 16.81 10.16
N VAL A 75 23.67 16.83 9.29
CA VAL A 75 23.60 17.75 8.14
C VAL A 75 23.59 19.20 8.63
N ARG A 76 22.82 19.51 9.67
CA ARG A 76 22.75 20.88 10.22
C ARG A 76 24.07 21.33 10.84
N VAL A 77 24.76 20.45 11.56
CA VAL A 77 26.09 20.76 12.11
C VAL A 77 27.10 20.94 10.97
N ALA A 78 27.09 20.07 9.96
CA ALA A 78 27.96 20.16 8.79
C ALA A 78 27.75 21.45 7.96
N LYS A 79 26.49 21.91 7.80
CA LYS A 79 26.17 23.22 7.17
C LYS A 79 26.44 24.43 8.08
N GLY A 80 26.84 24.22 9.34
CA GLY A 80 27.01 25.29 10.33
C GLY A 80 25.70 25.94 10.81
N LEU A 81 24.56 25.30 10.55
CA LEU A 81 23.21 25.73 10.96
C LEU A 81 22.87 25.35 12.41
N LEU A 82 23.66 24.46 13.01
CA LEU A 82 23.55 24.07 14.41
C LEU A 82 24.96 24.05 15.03
N LYS A 83 25.18 24.86 16.06
CA LYS A 83 26.41 24.84 16.86
C LYS A 83 26.19 24.02 18.12
N GLN A 84 27.15 23.16 18.46
CA GLN A 84 27.15 22.38 19.70
C GLN A 84 28.12 23.01 20.72
N ALA A 85 27.94 22.68 22.00
CA ALA A 85 28.85 23.15 23.04
C ALA A 85 30.26 22.57 22.81
N ASN A 86 31.29 23.39 23.03
CA ASN A 86 32.71 23.03 22.83
C ASN A 86 33.07 22.60 21.40
N MET A 87 32.29 22.99 20.39
CA MET A 87 32.54 22.56 19.02
C MET A 87 33.85 23.10 18.44
N GLU A 88 34.27 24.33 18.77
CA GLU A 88 35.53 24.90 18.26
C GLU A 88 36.77 24.06 18.61
N PRO A 89 37.08 23.76 19.89
CA PRO A 89 38.25 22.95 20.23
C PRO A 89 38.17 21.51 19.71
N GLU A 90 36.97 20.93 19.65
CA GLU A 90 36.74 19.60 19.06
C GLU A 90 37.06 19.60 17.55
N GLN A 91 36.72 20.69 16.86
CA GLN A 91 36.99 20.88 15.44
C GLN A 91 38.48 21.16 15.17
N GLU A 92 39.16 21.94 16.02
CA GLU A 92 40.61 22.18 15.95
C GLU A 92 41.40 20.88 16.07
N ALA A 93 40.92 19.92 16.88
CA ALA A 93 41.57 18.61 17.04
C ALA A 93 41.62 17.77 15.75
N LEU A 94 40.76 18.04 14.76
CA LEU A 94 40.86 17.42 13.42
C LEU A 94 42.10 17.87 12.62
N GLY A 95 42.75 18.97 13.01
CA GLY A 95 43.92 19.50 12.30
C GLY A 95 43.60 19.80 10.83
N ARG A 96 44.40 19.24 9.90
CA ARG A 96 44.22 19.47 8.45
C ARG A 96 42.87 18.99 7.90
N PHE A 97 42.20 18.08 8.61
CA PHE A 97 40.95 17.47 8.16
C PHE A 97 39.72 18.34 8.44
N GLN A 98 39.86 19.42 9.22
CA GLN A 98 38.76 20.29 9.61
C GLN A 98 38.06 20.99 8.43
N SER A 99 38.72 21.10 7.27
CA SER A 99 38.14 21.68 6.06
C SER A 99 37.07 20.79 5.43
N LYS A 100 37.16 19.47 5.66
CA LYS A 100 36.34 18.46 4.97
C LYS A 100 35.38 17.73 5.90
N PHE A 101 35.78 17.50 7.15
CA PHE A 101 34.97 16.78 8.13
C PHE A 101 34.58 17.67 9.30
N THR A 102 33.57 17.23 10.04
CA THR A 102 33.07 17.91 11.23
C THR A 102 32.91 16.92 12.37
N ILE A 103 33.30 17.31 13.59
CA ILE A 103 33.01 16.55 14.80
C ILE A 103 31.66 16.99 15.38
N CYS A 104 30.81 16.02 15.69
CA CYS A 104 29.58 16.22 16.43
C CYS A 104 29.66 15.50 17.79
N CYS A 105 28.98 16.04 18.80
CA CYS A 105 28.78 15.37 20.08
C CYS A 105 27.34 14.82 20.20
N ASN A 106 27.16 13.87 21.12
CA ASN A 106 25.82 13.45 21.52
C ASN A 106 25.15 14.57 22.33
N ARG A 107 23.88 14.37 22.70
CA ARG A 107 23.25 15.25 23.69
C ARG A 107 23.97 15.13 25.03
N ALA A 108 24.05 16.22 25.78
CA ALA A 108 24.80 16.26 27.03
C ALA A 108 24.29 15.24 28.06
N GLU A 109 22.98 15.02 28.12
CA GLU A 109 22.35 14.00 28.96
C GLU A 109 22.76 12.58 28.55
N ASN A 110 22.89 12.30 27.25
CA ASN A 110 23.32 10.99 26.77
C ASN A 110 24.80 10.73 27.10
N ASP A 111 25.64 11.76 27.03
CA ASP A 111 27.05 11.70 27.46
C ASP A 111 27.17 11.51 28.98
N LEU A 112 26.30 12.14 29.78
CA LEU A 112 26.31 12.01 31.24
C LEU A 112 25.95 10.59 31.71
N HIS A 113 25.05 9.91 30.98
CA HIS A 113 24.53 8.59 31.33
C HIS A 113 25.20 7.44 30.57
N TRP A 114 26.40 7.64 30.03
CA TRP A 114 27.12 6.65 29.20
C TRP A 114 27.30 5.29 29.91
N ASP A 115 27.48 5.27 31.24
CA ASP A 115 27.67 4.09 32.09
C ASP A 115 26.39 3.58 32.75
N SER A 116 25.23 4.17 32.42
CA SER A 116 23.96 3.82 33.05
C SER A 116 23.42 2.48 32.54
N ASP A 117 23.15 1.57 33.47
CA ASP A 117 22.42 0.31 33.23
C ASP A 117 20.88 0.49 33.21
N ASP A 118 20.39 1.71 33.42
CA ASP A 118 18.95 1.98 33.39
C ASP A 118 18.40 1.73 31.98
N PRO A 119 17.34 0.89 31.83
CA PRO A 119 16.73 0.60 30.54
C PRO A 119 16.36 1.83 29.70
N GLN A 120 16.07 2.99 30.32
CA GLN A 120 15.77 4.22 29.59
C GLN A 120 16.99 4.78 28.84
N TRP A 121 18.19 4.55 29.38
CA TRP A 121 19.46 5.08 28.88
C TRP A 121 20.21 4.10 27.99
N VAL A 122 20.12 2.80 28.23
CA VAL A 122 20.87 1.74 27.49
C VAL A 122 20.75 1.81 25.96
N LYS A 123 19.68 2.41 25.41
CA LYS A 123 19.51 2.57 23.94
C LYS A 123 19.76 3.98 23.41
N ARG A 124 20.03 4.94 24.28
CA ARG A 124 20.10 6.38 23.97
C ARG A 124 21.42 7.03 24.38
N ALA A 125 21.97 6.60 25.51
CA ALA A 125 23.21 7.09 26.06
C ALA A 125 24.39 6.81 25.12
N SER A 126 25.47 7.55 25.35
CA SER A 126 26.72 7.36 24.64
C SER A 126 27.29 5.96 24.91
N MET A 127 27.94 5.38 23.91
CA MET A 127 28.42 3.98 23.97
C MET A 127 29.70 3.82 24.80
N SER A 128 30.39 4.91 25.07
CA SER A 128 31.58 4.94 25.92
C SER A 128 31.68 6.30 26.60
N ARG A 129 32.56 6.40 27.61
CA ARG A 129 32.81 7.66 28.33
C ARG A 129 33.19 8.80 27.39
N ARG A 130 33.86 8.48 26.29
CA ARG A 130 34.19 9.43 25.22
C ARG A 130 33.65 8.87 23.92
N HIS A 131 32.51 9.43 23.51
CA HIS A 131 31.82 9.08 22.28
C HIS A 131 31.59 10.35 21.47
N ARG A 132 32.14 10.37 20.26
CA ARG A 132 31.94 11.45 19.28
C ARG A 132 31.55 10.88 17.93
N PHE A 133 31.10 11.77 17.06
CA PHE A 133 30.72 11.42 15.70
C PHE A 133 31.56 12.24 14.73
N LEU A 134 32.14 11.58 13.73
CA LEU A 134 32.71 12.27 12.56
C LEU A 134 31.67 12.25 11.44
N THR A 135 31.39 13.40 10.83
CA THR A 135 30.57 13.50 9.62
C THR A 135 31.29 14.30 8.54
N THR A 136 30.79 14.26 7.31
CA THR A 136 31.35 14.99 6.16
C THR A 136 30.63 16.31 5.92
N LYS A 137 31.36 17.30 5.39
CA LYS A 137 30.81 18.57 4.90
C LYS A 137 30.30 18.47 3.47
N ASP A 138 30.69 17.42 2.73
CA ASP A 138 30.09 17.11 1.44
C ASP A 138 28.75 16.40 1.68
N LEU A 139 27.67 17.11 1.38
CA LEU A 139 26.31 16.68 1.69
C LEU A 139 25.61 16.01 0.51
N HIS A 140 26.34 15.70 -0.56
CA HIS A 140 25.82 14.88 -1.64
C HIS A 140 25.34 13.53 -1.08
N TRP A 141 24.18 13.07 -1.53
CA TRP A 141 23.50 11.89 -1.00
C TRP A 141 24.37 10.64 -1.08
N GLN A 142 25.30 10.54 -2.03
CA GLN A 142 26.26 9.42 -2.10
C GLN A 142 27.01 9.17 -0.79
N TRP A 143 27.18 10.21 0.03
CA TRP A 143 27.86 10.12 1.31
C TRP A 143 26.93 9.91 2.48
N PHE A 144 25.63 9.69 2.28
CA PHE A 144 24.67 9.59 3.39
C PHE A 144 24.82 8.32 4.23
N ASN A 145 25.30 7.22 3.63
CA ASN A 145 25.51 5.95 4.33
C ASN A 145 26.54 5.09 3.60
N PRO A 146 27.45 4.40 4.31
CA PRO A 146 28.46 3.54 3.68
C PRO A 146 27.89 2.44 2.76
N LEU A 147 26.61 2.08 2.93
CA LEU A 147 25.94 1.11 2.07
C LEU A 147 26.04 1.43 0.58
N VAL A 148 26.02 2.71 0.18
CA VAL A 148 26.02 3.15 -1.23
C VAL A 148 27.38 3.59 -1.75
N PHE A 149 28.42 3.55 -0.90
CA PHE A 149 29.75 4.04 -1.27
C PHE A 149 30.29 3.26 -2.47
N GLY A 150 30.71 3.98 -3.51
CA GLY A 150 31.21 3.42 -4.76
C GLY A 150 30.17 2.85 -5.73
N MET A 151 28.88 2.84 -5.36
CA MET A 151 27.80 2.30 -6.20
C MET A 151 27.03 3.38 -6.97
N VAL A 152 27.17 4.65 -6.58
CA VAL A 152 26.41 5.76 -7.20
C VAL A 152 26.86 6.06 -8.62
N SER A 153 28.15 5.80 -8.95
CA SER A 153 28.66 5.91 -10.33
C SER A 153 27.87 5.07 -11.35
N GLU A 154 27.19 4.01 -10.91
CA GLU A 154 26.38 3.14 -11.77
C GLU A 154 25.12 3.83 -12.31
N ILE A 155 24.64 4.88 -11.64
CA ILE A 155 23.49 5.69 -12.09
C ILE A 155 23.93 6.99 -12.80
N GLY A 156 25.22 7.11 -13.14
CA GLY A 156 25.77 8.28 -13.83
C GLY A 156 26.08 9.48 -12.93
N GLU A 157 26.05 9.31 -11.61
CA GLU A 157 26.34 10.34 -10.61
C GLU A 157 27.49 9.93 -9.69
N GLY A 158 28.08 10.87 -8.97
CA GLY A 158 28.94 10.54 -7.83
C GLY A 158 30.27 9.86 -8.17
N CYS A 159 30.83 9.16 -7.17
CA CYS A 159 32.17 8.59 -7.22
C CYS A 159 32.17 7.05 -7.39
N ASP A 160 33.27 6.53 -7.95
CA ASP A 160 33.48 5.10 -8.05
C ASP A 160 34.00 4.47 -6.74
N VAL A 161 34.12 3.14 -6.72
CA VAL A 161 34.58 2.40 -5.53
C VAL A 161 35.98 2.78 -5.06
N ARG A 162 36.87 3.21 -5.96
CA ARG A 162 38.25 3.60 -5.59
C ARG A 162 38.25 4.95 -4.91
N GLN A 163 37.53 5.92 -5.47
CA GLN A 163 37.34 7.23 -4.88
C GLN A 163 36.62 7.15 -3.53
N ALA A 164 35.59 6.31 -3.42
CA ALA A 164 34.89 6.08 -2.17
C ALA A 164 35.78 5.41 -1.11
N LEU A 165 36.69 4.52 -1.52
CA LEU A 165 37.69 3.90 -0.65
C LEU A 165 38.70 4.94 -0.13
N GLU A 166 39.21 5.81 -1.01
CA GLU A 166 40.11 6.92 -0.64
C GLU A 166 39.44 7.86 0.37
N GLU A 167 38.18 8.24 0.12
CA GLU A 167 37.37 9.05 1.03
C GLU A 167 37.25 8.40 2.42
N LEU A 168 36.96 7.09 2.46
CA LEU A 168 36.77 6.35 3.71
C LEU A 168 38.07 6.19 4.51
N GLU A 169 39.20 6.01 3.84
CA GLU A 169 40.53 6.01 4.48
C GLU A 169 40.90 7.40 5.02
N GLU A 170 40.51 8.47 4.33
CA GLU A 170 40.65 9.84 4.85
C GLU A 170 39.77 10.06 6.10
N MET A 171 38.52 9.59 6.09
CA MET A 171 37.64 9.66 7.25
C MET A 171 38.21 8.89 8.45
N LYS A 172 38.75 7.68 8.23
CA LYS A 172 39.46 6.91 9.26
C LYS A 172 40.65 7.68 9.82
N SER A 173 41.47 8.24 8.94
CA SER A 173 42.63 9.05 9.31
C SER A 173 42.24 10.30 10.11
N ALA A 174 41.13 10.96 9.73
CA ALA A 174 40.59 12.11 10.43
C ALA A 174 40.10 11.75 11.84
N ALA A 175 39.35 10.65 11.97
CA ALA A 175 38.87 10.18 13.27
C ALA A 175 40.01 9.83 14.23
N LEU A 176 41.05 9.14 13.74
CA LEU A 176 42.23 8.81 14.55
C LEU A 176 43.07 10.05 14.89
N THR A 177 43.17 11.02 13.97
CA THR A 177 43.84 12.30 14.23
C THR A 177 43.12 13.08 15.31
N TYR A 178 41.78 13.14 15.23
CA TYR A 178 40.94 13.75 16.26
C TYR A 178 41.18 13.11 17.63
N ALA A 179 41.11 11.78 17.75
CA ALA A 179 41.33 11.08 19.03
C ALA A 179 42.76 11.32 19.58
N LYS A 180 43.77 11.30 18.69
CA LYS A 180 45.16 11.59 19.07
C LYS A 180 45.34 12.99 19.66
N ASN A 181 44.72 14.00 19.03
CA ASN A 181 44.86 15.40 19.43
C ASN A 181 43.95 15.79 20.59
N SER A 182 42.87 15.05 20.80
CA SER A 182 41.89 15.38 21.85
C SER A 182 42.41 15.00 23.25
N PRO A 183 42.30 15.90 24.23
CA PRO A 183 42.69 15.61 25.62
C PRO A 183 41.90 14.43 26.21
N GLY A 184 42.60 13.55 26.92
CA GLY A 184 42.01 12.42 27.64
C GLY A 184 41.67 11.19 26.79
N TRP A 185 41.60 11.30 25.47
CA TRP A 185 41.41 10.13 24.60
C TRP A 185 42.61 9.18 24.61
N PRO A 186 42.39 7.86 24.44
CA PRO A 186 43.48 6.89 24.29
C PRO A 186 44.44 7.29 23.17
N LYS A 187 45.73 7.01 23.39
CA LYS A 187 46.79 7.34 22.41
C LYS A 187 47.17 6.17 21.54
N ASP A 188 46.89 4.94 21.96
CA ASP A 188 46.99 3.76 21.12
C ASP A 188 45.78 3.71 20.18
N PRO A 189 45.96 3.68 18.84
CA PRO A 189 44.87 3.56 17.90
C PRO A 189 44.02 2.28 18.08
N THR A 190 44.58 1.22 18.68
CA THR A 190 43.85 -0.03 18.94
C THR A 190 42.82 0.09 20.06
N ASP A 191 42.97 1.10 20.92
CA ASP A 191 42.01 1.46 21.97
C ASP A 191 40.90 2.40 21.44
N ILE A 192 40.91 2.73 20.14
CA ILE A 192 39.90 3.58 19.49
C ILE A 192 39.01 2.75 18.59
N GLY A 193 37.72 2.70 18.92
CA GLY A 193 36.70 2.02 18.14
C GLY A 193 36.08 2.94 17.10
N LEU A 194 36.10 2.53 15.83
CA LEU A 194 35.45 3.24 14.73
C LEU A 194 34.31 2.39 14.16
N TYR A 195 33.07 2.87 14.32
CA TYR A 195 31.87 2.13 13.89
C TYR A 195 30.95 3.00 13.05
N VAL A 196 30.19 2.37 12.16
CA VAL A 196 29.12 2.99 11.37
C VAL A 196 27.85 2.17 11.51
N ASN A 197 26.71 2.85 11.45
CA ASN A 197 25.42 2.19 11.42
C ASN A 197 24.92 2.15 9.97
N ILE A 198 24.83 0.94 9.41
CA ILE A 198 24.42 0.73 8.02
C ILE A 198 22.92 0.99 7.85
N PHE A 199 22.51 1.50 6.69
CA PHE A 199 21.10 1.75 6.37
C PHE A 199 20.25 0.49 6.60
N GLY A 200 19.06 0.67 7.18
CA GLY A 200 18.28 -0.44 7.76
C GLY A 200 18.41 -0.55 9.28
N HIS A 201 19.58 -0.20 9.82
CA HIS A 201 19.87 -0.21 11.26
C HIS A 201 20.31 1.14 11.84
N ASN A 202 20.40 2.17 11.01
CA ASN A 202 20.68 3.54 11.41
C ASN A 202 19.43 4.27 11.93
N ASN A 203 19.63 5.17 12.90
CA ASN A 203 18.55 6.01 13.45
C ASN A 203 18.41 7.36 12.71
N VAL A 204 19.45 7.80 12.01
CA VAL A 204 19.48 9.08 11.26
C VAL A 204 20.02 8.81 9.87
N ASN A 205 19.34 9.31 8.82
CA ASN A 205 19.75 9.16 7.42
C ASN A 205 20.81 10.20 7.03
N SER A 206 22.00 10.01 7.59
CA SER A 206 23.21 10.77 7.27
C SER A 206 24.41 9.98 7.73
N LEU A 207 25.59 10.27 7.19
CA LEU A 207 26.80 9.62 7.61
C LEU A 207 27.27 10.16 8.96
N PHE A 208 27.56 9.23 9.85
CA PHE A 208 28.30 9.48 11.07
C PHE A 208 29.13 8.25 11.42
N ILE A 209 30.43 8.46 11.62
CA ILE A 209 31.33 7.45 12.17
C ILE A 209 31.37 7.68 13.68
N HIS A 210 30.95 6.69 14.44
CA HIS A 210 31.14 6.64 15.88
C HIS A 210 32.63 6.49 16.19
N ILE A 211 33.18 7.46 16.91
CA ILE A 211 34.52 7.40 17.50
C ILE A 211 34.33 7.09 18.98
N LEU A 212 34.85 5.95 19.42
CA LEU A 212 34.66 5.43 20.78
C LEU A 212 36.00 5.19 21.47
N ASP A 213 36.11 5.62 22.71
CA ASP A 213 37.14 5.13 23.64
C ASP A 213 36.80 3.70 24.11
N LEU A 214 37.54 2.69 23.63
CA LEU A 214 37.30 1.28 23.95
C LEU A 214 37.83 0.88 25.34
N THR A 215 38.67 1.71 25.96
CA THR A 215 39.18 1.44 27.32
C THR A 215 38.09 1.61 28.37
N VAL A 216 37.03 2.36 28.06
CA VAL A 216 35.92 2.64 28.96
C VAL A 216 34.57 2.68 28.21
N THR A 217 34.06 1.50 27.86
CA THR A 217 32.73 1.34 27.23
C THR A 217 31.60 1.21 28.26
N GLY A 218 30.39 1.60 27.86
CA GLY A 218 29.19 1.53 28.70
C GLY A 218 28.17 0.50 28.19
N PRO A 219 27.07 0.28 28.92
CA PRO A 219 26.03 -0.71 28.57
C PRO A 219 25.43 -0.51 27.17
N SER A 220 25.34 0.74 26.73
CA SER A 220 24.84 1.09 25.39
C SER A 220 25.67 0.52 24.26
N PHE A 221 26.99 0.33 24.45
CA PHE A 221 27.84 -0.30 23.44
C PHE A 221 27.43 -1.76 23.23
N ALA A 222 27.31 -2.52 24.32
CA ALA A 222 26.90 -3.92 24.28
C ALA A 222 25.48 -4.09 23.69
N ALA A 223 24.57 -3.19 24.06
CA ALA A 223 23.19 -3.19 23.54
C ALA A 223 23.10 -2.89 22.04
N GLN A 224 24.07 -2.17 21.47
CA GLN A 224 24.11 -1.79 20.06
C GLN A 224 25.08 -2.62 19.20
N THR A 225 25.79 -3.60 19.79
CA THR A 225 26.73 -4.47 19.09
C THR A 225 26.16 -5.11 17.81
N TYR A 226 24.87 -5.38 17.75
CA TYR A 226 24.22 -5.99 16.59
C TYR A 226 24.22 -5.09 15.33
N LYS A 227 24.40 -3.78 15.48
CA LYS A 227 24.39 -2.79 14.39
C LYS A 227 25.64 -1.92 14.30
N ASN A 228 26.56 -2.06 15.25
CA ASN A 228 27.86 -1.40 15.24
C ASN A 228 28.77 -2.09 14.21
N CYS A 229 28.69 -1.68 12.94
CA CYS A 229 29.57 -2.20 11.88
C CYS A 229 30.95 -1.57 11.99
N PRO A 230 32.04 -2.34 12.21
CA PRO A 230 33.38 -1.79 12.25
C PRO A 230 33.72 -1.09 10.92
N LEU A 231 34.33 0.09 10.98
CA LEU A 231 34.73 0.82 9.78
C LEU A 231 35.67 0.00 8.88
N ASP A 232 36.52 -0.82 9.50
CA ASP A 232 37.43 -1.75 8.80
C ASP A 232 36.68 -2.85 8.04
N ALA A 233 35.49 -3.22 8.48
CA ALA A 233 34.66 -4.18 7.73
C ALA A 233 34.14 -3.57 6.43
N VAL A 234 33.78 -2.29 6.45
CA VAL A 234 33.39 -1.53 5.26
C VAL A 234 34.58 -1.35 4.31
N LEU A 235 35.73 -0.89 4.84
CA LEU A 235 36.96 -0.72 4.06
C LEU A 235 37.36 -2.02 3.36
N LYS A 236 37.32 -3.15 4.08
CA LYS A 236 37.65 -4.47 3.51
C LYS A 236 36.75 -4.83 2.33
N VAL A 237 35.43 -4.63 2.44
CA VAL A 237 34.51 -4.94 1.34
C VAL A 237 34.76 -4.01 0.14
N LEU A 238 34.96 -2.71 0.35
CA LEU A 238 35.26 -1.78 -0.75
C LEU A 238 36.62 -2.08 -1.41
N GLN A 239 37.64 -2.50 -0.65
CA GLN A 239 38.93 -2.94 -1.18
C GLN A 239 38.79 -4.19 -2.07
N GLU A 240 38.01 -5.18 -1.62
CA GLU A 240 37.72 -6.38 -2.40
C GLU A 240 36.99 -6.02 -3.71
N GLU A 241 35.98 -5.15 -3.65
CA GLU A 241 35.23 -4.67 -4.82
C GLU A 241 36.10 -3.83 -5.78
N ALA A 242 37.04 -3.04 -5.27
CA ALA A 242 37.97 -2.26 -6.09
C ALA A 242 39.03 -3.13 -6.81
N GLN A 243 39.37 -4.28 -6.23
CA GLN A 243 40.29 -5.26 -6.81
C GLN A 243 39.57 -6.16 -7.82
N ASP A 244 38.29 -6.45 -7.59
CA ASP A 244 37.51 -7.32 -8.47
C ASP A 244 37.08 -6.61 -9.75
N THR A 245 38.00 -6.59 -10.73
CA THR A 245 37.72 -6.18 -12.12
C THR A 245 36.77 -7.15 -12.86
N LYS A 246 36.46 -8.32 -12.27
CA LYS A 246 35.72 -9.42 -12.90
C LYS A 246 34.38 -9.72 -12.25
N MET A 247 34.05 -9.16 -11.09
CA MET A 247 32.71 -9.30 -10.53
C MET A 247 31.75 -8.89 -11.64
N PRO A 248 30.90 -9.82 -12.13
CA PRO A 248 29.91 -9.46 -13.12
C PRO A 248 29.03 -8.46 -12.40
N ARG A 249 29.25 -7.17 -12.70
CA ARG A 249 28.29 -6.13 -12.36
C ARG A 249 26.99 -6.70 -12.87
N ILE A 250 26.06 -6.98 -11.96
CA ILE A 250 24.69 -7.29 -12.34
C ILE A 250 24.14 -5.96 -12.85
N ILE A 251 24.65 -5.51 -14.00
CA ILE A 251 23.95 -4.62 -14.89
C ILE A 251 22.74 -5.45 -15.22
N SER A 252 21.64 -5.14 -14.55
CA SER A 252 20.34 -5.67 -14.89
C SER A 252 20.09 -5.33 -16.36
N THR A 253 20.48 -6.25 -17.25
CA THR A 253 20.13 -6.22 -18.67
C THR A 253 18.62 -6.43 -18.85
N ALA A 254 17.86 -6.63 -17.77
CA ALA A 254 16.41 -6.61 -17.75
C ALA A 254 15.80 -5.20 -17.90
N GLY A 255 16.59 -4.12 -17.92
CA GLY A 255 16.08 -2.73 -17.99
C GLY A 255 16.07 -2.05 -19.37
N GLU A 256 16.84 -2.51 -20.36
CA GLU A 256 17.27 -1.61 -21.44
C GLU A 256 16.36 -1.46 -22.68
N ARG A 257 15.13 -1.99 -22.73
CA ARG A 257 14.23 -1.71 -23.89
C ARG A 257 12.76 -1.38 -23.62
N LYS A 258 12.35 -1.09 -22.39
CA LYS A 258 10.97 -0.61 -22.13
C LYS A 258 10.83 0.60 -21.21
N ALA A 259 11.90 1.13 -20.64
CA ALA A 259 11.78 2.19 -19.63
C ALA A 259 11.72 3.63 -20.17
N ARG A 260 12.07 3.91 -21.43
CA ARG A 260 12.15 5.31 -21.91
C ARG A 260 10.88 5.92 -22.52
N SER A 261 9.82 5.14 -22.71
CA SER A 261 8.55 5.65 -23.28
C SER A 261 7.38 5.68 -22.29
N SER A 262 7.53 5.17 -21.06
CA SER A 262 6.45 5.13 -20.06
C SER A 262 6.75 5.87 -18.75
N LEU A 263 7.93 6.51 -18.63
CA LEU A 263 8.33 7.17 -17.38
C LEU A 263 7.56 8.48 -17.07
N PHE A 264 6.80 9.02 -18.03
CA PHE A 264 5.87 10.13 -17.79
C PHE A 264 4.46 9.67 -17.37
N GLU A 265 4.14 8.37 -17.45
CA GLU A 265 2.81 7.83 -17.10
C GLU A 265 2.78 7.07 -15.76
N LEU A 266 3.91 6.91 -15.07
CA LEU A 266 4.00 6.12 -13.82
C LEU A 266 4.59 6.88 -12.60
N SER A 267 4.71 8.20 -12.65
CA SER A 267 5.28 9.00 -11.54
C SER A 267 4.33 9.29 -10.36
N GLY A 268 3.22 8.56 -10.20
CA GLY A 268 2.31 8.68 -9.05
C GLY A 268 2.73 7.89 -7.81
N GLY A 269 4.04 7.68 -7.60
CA GLY A 269 4.60 6.80 -6.57
C GLY A 269 4.65 7.40 -5.17
N PHE A 270 3.49 7.58 -4.56
CA PHE A 270 3.33 7.95 -3.15
C PHE A 270 3.73 6.75 -2.24
N ARG A 271 4.70 6.93 -1.32
CA ARG A 271 5.04 5.96 -0.26
C ARG A 271 5.30 6.64 1.10
N GLY A 272 4.39 6.45 2.04
CA GLY A 272 4.46 6.99 3.40
C GLY A 272 5.15 6.03 4.39
N THR A 273 5.56 6.57 5.53
CA THR A 273 6.24 5.82 6.59
C THR A 273 5.25 5.45 7.70
N GLY A 274 5.14 4.16 8.04
CA GLY A 274 4.47 3.74 9.28
C GLY A 274 3.04 3.24 9.17
N GLY A 275 2.66 2.57 8.07
CA GLY A 275 1.30 2.07 7.85
C GLY A 275 0.31 3.17 7.45
N ALA A 276 0.75 4.43 7.53
CA ALA A 276 0.24 5.51 6.73
C ALA A 276 0.87 5.42 5.33
N THR A 277 0.00 5.16 4.38
CA THR A 277 0.17 5.52 2.98
C THR A 277 0.59 7.00 2.88
N SER A 278 1.47 7.42 1.97
CA SER A 278 1.79 8.87 1.91
C SER A 278 0.57 9.64 1.44
N LEU A 279 -0.30 9.02 0.65
CA LEU A 279 -1.62 9.57 0.35
C LEU A 279 -2.46 9.76 1.62
N LYS A 280 -2.38 8.85 2.60
CA LYS A 280 -3.06 9.02 3.89
C LYS A 280 -2.59 10.27 4.63
N GLU A 281 -1.28 10.52 4.70
CA GLU A 281 -0.70 11.71 5.34
C GLU A 281 -1.10 13.00 4.62
N GLU A 282 -1.01 13.00 3.29
CA GLU A 282 -1.40 14.11 2.43
C GLU A 282 -2.89 14.49 2.60
N LEU A 283 -3.79 13.50 2.66
CA LEU A 283 -5.21 13.75 2.89
C LEU A 283 -5.48 14.34 4.29
N VAL A 284 -4.72 13.95 5.31
CA VAL A 284 -4.82 14.53 6.67
C VAL A 284 -4.30 15.96 6.69
N GLU A 285 -3.18 16.25 6.04
CA GLU A 285 -2.63 17.60 5.97
C GLU A 285 -3.59 18.57 5.28
N ARG A 286 -4.18 18.15 4.16
CA ARG A 286 -5.09 18.99 3.37
C ARG A 286 -6.49 19.08 3.93
N VAL A 287 -6.95 18.04 4.62
CA VAL A 287 -8.28 18.00 5.27
C VAL A 287 -8.12 17.57 6.73
N PRO A 288 -7.57 18.44 7.61
CA PRO A 288 -7.25 18.08 8.99
C PRO A 288 -8.49 17.84 9.86
N VAL A 289 -9.64 18.36 9.44
CA VAL A 289 -10.94 18.13 10.07
C VAL A 289 -11.87 17.51 9.03
N LEU A 290 -12.31 16.29 9.31
CA LEU A 290 -13.12 15.48 8.43
C LEU A 290 -14.32 14.87 9.19
N CYS A 291 -15.31 15.70 9.47
CA CYS A 291 -16.46 15.34 10.30
C CYS A 291 -17.83 15.66 9.69
N ASP A 292 -17.89 16.25 8.50
CA ASP A 292 -19.14 16.69 7.87
C ASP A 292 -19.17 16.44 6.34
N ALA A 293 -20.29 16.82 5.71
CA ALA A 293 -20.46 16.61 4.27
C ALA A 293 -19.56 17.51 3.41
N GLY A 294 -19.14 18.67 3.94
CA GLY A 294 -18.26 19.60 3.24
C GLY A 294 -16.85 19.04 3.15
N SER A 295 -16.27 18.70 4.30
CA SER A 295 -14.96 18.05 4.42
C SER A 295 -14.92 16.68 3.73
N PHE A 296 -15.98 15.88 3.79
CA PHE A 296 -16.05 14.61 3.06
C PHE A 296 -16.09 14.79 1.54
N ARG A 297 -16.79 15.82 1.04
CA ARG A 297 -16.78 16.15 -0.39
C ARG A 297 -15.39 16.60 -0.84
N GLU A 298 -14.74 17.44 -0.04
CA GLU A 298 -13.40 17.94 -0.37
C GLU A 298 -12.35 16.83 -0.36
N VAL A 299 -12.34 15.93 0.63
CA VAL A 299 -11.38 14.83 0.63
C VAL A 299 -11.57 13.90 -0.58
N ARG A 300 -12.82 13.66 -1.01
CA ARG A 300 -13.10 12.86 -2.22
C ARG A 300 -12.67 13.57 -3.50
N ARG A 301 -12.87 14.90 -3.57
CA ARG A 301 -12.39 15.73 -4.68
C ARG A 301 -10.88 15.65 -4.78
N ILE A 302 -10.16 15.97 -3.70
CA ILE A 302 -8.70 15.89 -3.60
C ILE A 302 -8.22 14.49 -3.99
N PHE A 303 -8.80 13.45 -3.40
CA PHE A 303 -8.44 12.07 -3.69
C PHE A 303 -8.54 11.72 -5.18
N ARG A 304 -9.65 12.07 -5.84
CA ARG A 304 -9.87 11.76 -7.25
C ARG A 304 -9.04 12.63 -8.19
N GLU A 305 -9.11 13.94 -8.00
CA GLU A 305 -8.59 14.93 -8.95
C GLU A 305 -7.10 15.17 -8.76
N ASP A 306 -6.63 15.23 -7.51
CA ASP A 306 -5.26 15.65 -7.21
C ASP A 306 -4.31 14.45 -7.03
N TYR A 307 -4.84 13.27 -6.65
CA TYR A 307 -4.03 12.07 -6.35
C TYR A 307 -4.40 10.82 -7.18
N GLY A 308 -5.18 10.95 -8.25
CA GLY A 308 -5.45 9.85 -9.18
C GLY A 308 -6.41 8.76 -8.65
N GLY A 309 -7.07 9.00 -7.51
CA GLY A 309 -8.16 8.17 -6.99
C GLY A 309 -7.80 6.71 -6.77
N CYS A 310 -8.72 5.81 -7.13
CA CYS A 310 -8.56 4.37 -6.98
C CYS A 310 -7.32 3.80 -7.69
N LYS A 311 -6.90 4.39 -8.82
CA LYS A 311 -5.74 3.94 -9.59
C LYS A 311 -4.44 4.08 -8.81
N ALA A 312 -4.33 5.12 -7.97
CA ALA A 312 -3.18 5.32 -7.10
C ALA A 312 -3.28 4.50 -5.81
N LEU A 313 -4.46 4.47 -5.18
CA LEU A 313 -4.64 3.87 -3.86
C LEU A 313 -4.63 2.33 -3.88
N LYS A 314 -5.21 1.67 -4.90
CA LYS A 314 -5.29 0.21 -4.95
C LYS A 314 -3.91 -0.46 -4.97
N PRO A 315 -2.96 -0.05 -5.83
CA PRO A 315 -1.59 -0.57 -5.79
C PRO A 315 -0.91 -0.32 -4.44
N GLU A 316 -1.15 0.83 -3.81
CA GLU A 316 -0.55 1.15 -2.51
C GLU A 316 -1.03 0.20 -1.41
N LEU A 317 -2.35 -0.03 -1.31
CA LEU A 317 -2.93 -0.98 -0.37
C LEU A 317 -2.51 -2.43 -0.67
N ALA A 318 -2.38 -2.81 -1.94
CA ALA A 318 -1.87 -4.12 -2.35
C ALA A 318 -0.40 -4.30 -1.93
N ASN A 319 0.45 -3.31 -2.17
CA ASN A 319 1.88 -3.33 -1.79
C ASN A 319 2.08 -3.34 -0.27
N ALA A 320 1.16 -2.75 0.48
CA ALA A 320 1.09 -2.82 1.94
C ALA A 320 0.45 -4.12 2.45
N GLY A 321 0.03 -5.03 1.56
CA GLY A 321 -0.52 -6.34 1.90
C GLY A 321 -1.96 -6.33 2.39
N PHE A 322 -2.70 -5.21 2.25
CA PHE A 322 -4.12 -5.14 2.62
C PHE A 322 -5.07 -5.69 1.56
N ILE A 323 -4.61 -5.78 0.30
CA ILE A 323 -5.38 -6.33 -0.83
C ILE A 323 -4.63 -7.53 -1.39
N ASP A 324 -5.34 -8.64 -1.58
CA ASP A 324 -4.85 -9.76 -2.39
C ASP A 324 -4.99 -9.39 -3.86
N VAL A 325 -3.86 -9.20 -4.53
CA VAL A 325 -3.78 -8.78 -5.95
C VAL A 325 -4.48 -9.77 -6.87
N SER A 326 -4.50 -11.06 -6.53
CA SER A 326 -5.09 -12.09 -7.38
C SER A 326 -6.61 -12.11 -7.34
N THR A 327 -7.20 -11.75 -6.19
CA THR A 327 -8.65 -11.81 -5.98
C THR A 327 -9.31 -10.42 -5.97
N GLY A 328 -8.54 -9.36 -5.73
CA GLY A 328 -9.07 -8.01 -5.51
C GLY A 328 -9.84 -7.85 -4.19
N LEU A 329 -9.68 -8.80 -3.27
CA LEU A 329 -10.30 -8.80 -1.95
C LEU A 329 -9.34 -8.31 -0.87
N LEU A 330 -9.90 -7.85 0.25
CA LEU A 330 -9.11 -7.56 1.44
C LEU A 330 -8.48 -8.84 1.99
N THR A 331 -7.21 -8.74 2.39
CA THR A 331 -6.50 -9.84 3.02
C THR A 331 -7.01 -10.09 4.44
N THR A 332 -7.06 -11.36 4.80
CA THR A 332 -7.50 -11.84 6.12
C THR A 332 -6.31 -12.38 6.95
N GLY A 333 -5.09 -12.18 6.46
CA GLY A 333 -3.87 -12.58 7.13
C GLY A 333 -3.64 -11.89 8.49
N THR A 334 -2.61 -12.34 9.19
CA THR A 334 -2.15 -11.70 10.44
C THR A 334 -1.18 -10.54 10.20
N LYS A 335 -0.72 -10.33 8.97
CA LYS A 335 0.28 -9.33 8.58
C LYS A 335 0.00 -8.78 7.17
N PRO A 336 -0.52 -7.54 7.03
CA PRO A 336 -0.99 -6.67 8.11
C PRO A 336 -2.22 -7.27 8.82
N PHE A 337 -2.39 -6.95 10.10
CA PHE A 337 -3.54 -7.45 10.88
C PHE A 337 -4.79 -6.61 10.59
N ASN A 338 -5.83 -7.23 10.03
CA ASN A 338 -7.11 -6.58 9.73
C ASN A 338 -8.27 -7.25 10.49
N LEU A 339 -8.59 -6.74 11.68
CA LEU A 339 -9.65 -7.29 12.55
C LEU A 339 -10.98 -7.43 11.80
N PHE A 340 -11.42 -6.37 11.11
CA PHE A 340 -12.73 -6.33 10.47
C PHE A 340 -12.82 -7.29 9.29
N ALA A 341 -11.79 -7.37 8.44
CA ALA A 341 -11.79 -8.31 7.31
C ALA A 341 -11.82 -9.77 7.79
N ARG A 342 -11.09 -10.08 8.87
CA ARG A 342 -11.08 -11.44 9.43
C ARG A 342 -12.41 -11.85 10.04
N ILE A 343 -13.05 -10.96 10.77
CA ILE A 343 -14.40 -11.19 11.30
C ILE A 343 -15.42 -11.33 10.15
N ALA A 344 -15.34 -10.47 9.15
CA ALA A 344 -16.18 -10.52 7.95
C ALA A 344 -16.02 -11.84 7.18
N ALA A 345 -14.81 -12.39 7.13
CA ALA A 345 -14.49 -13.68 6.50
C ALA A 345 -14.85 -14.91 7.35
N GLY A 346 -15.21 -14.73 8.62
CA GLY A 346 -15.41 -15.85 9.56
C GLY A 346 -14.10 -16.50 10.04
N GLU A 347 -12.96 -15.83 9.86
CA GLU A 347 -11.65 -16.32 10.30
C GLU A 347 -11.29 -15.89 11.73
N MET A 348 -12.15 -15.09 12.36
CA MET A 348 -12.00 -14.62 13.73
C MET A 348 -13.37 -14.41 14.37
N GLU A 349 -13.48 -14.82 15.63
CA GLU A 349 -14.66 -14.58 16.46
C GLU A 349 -14.27 -13.79 17.71
N GLN A 350 -15.21 -12.99 18.23
CA GLN A 350 -15.05 -12.28 19.50
C GLN A 350 -15.99 -12.88 20.56
N PRO A 351 -15.65 -12.81 21.85
CA PRO A 351 -16.54 -13.28 22.91
C PRO A 351 -17.92 -12.59 22.85
N GLY A 352 -18.99 -13.39 22.85
CA GLY A 352 -20.38 -12.90 22.78
C GLY A 352 -20.83 -12.44 21.38
N MET A 353 -20.00 -12.60 20.34
CA MET A 353 -20.33 -12.13 18.99
C MET A 353 -21.56 -12.81 18.39
N MET A 354 -21.77 -14.12 18.64
CA MET A 354 -22.92 -14.84 18.08
C MET A 354 -24.26 -14.24 18.52
N GLU A 355 -24.40 -13.89 19.79
CA GLU A 355 -25.60 -13.24 20.34
C GLU A 355 -25.80 -11.85 19.71
N GLU A 356 -24.73 -11.05 19.64
CA GLU A 356 -24.79 -9.72 19.00
C GLU A 356 -25.09 -9.80 17.50
N GLN A 357 -24.63 -10.86 16.82
CA GLN A 357 -24.87 -11.07 15.40
C GLN A 357 -26.34 -11.43 15.12
N VAL A 358 -27.03 -12.10 16.05
CA VAL A 358 -28.48 -12.35 15.97
C VAL A 358 -29.28 -11.05 16.03
N ALA A 359 -28.83 -10.08 16.83
CA ALA A 359 -29.47 -8.76 16.96
C ALA A 359 -29.46 -7.93 15.65
N LEU A 360 -28.62 -8.30 14.67
CA LEU A 360 -28.66 -7.71 13.32
C LEU A 360 -29.85 -8.22 12.47
N GLN A 361 -30.62 -9.20 12.95
CA GLN A 361 -31.78 -9.77 12.27
C GLN A 361 -31.43 -10.23 10.83
N GLY A 362 -32.20 -9.80 9.82
CA GLY A 362 -31.98 -10.14 8.41
C GLY A 362 -30.64 -9.64 7.84
N PHE A 363 -30.02 -8.64 8.47
CA PHE A 363 -28.74 -8.07 8.01
C PHE A 363 -27.52 -8.93 8.40
N SER A 364 -27.69 -9.91 9.28
CA SER A 364 -26.60 -10.78 9.73
C SER A 364 -25.93 -11.60 8.60
N SER A 365 -26.60 -11.73 7.45
CA SER A 365 -26.08 -12.37 6.25
C SER A 365 -25.07 -11.53 5.47
N SER A 366 -25.10 -10.20 5.59
CA SER A 366 -24.27 -9.26 4.81
C SER A 366 -23.43 -8.31 5.67
N VAL A 367 -23.76 -8.16 6.95
CA VAL A 367 -23.09 -7.26 7.91
C VAL A 367 -22.59 -8.06 9.11
N CYS A 368 -21.44 -7.69 9.66
CA CYS A 368 -20.93 -8.20 10.93
C CYS A 368 -20.90 -7.09 11.98
N VAL A 369 -21.22 -7.44 13.23
CA VAL A 369 -20.95 -6.60 14.40
C VAL A 369 -19.62 -6.98 15.02
N CYS A 370 -18.84 -5.98 15.42
CA CYS A 370 -17.54 -6.14 16.07
C CYS A 370 -17.46 -5.29 17.34
N ARG A 371 -16.66 -5.75 18.29
CA ARG A 371 -16.35 -5.09 19.55
C ARG A 371 -14.95 -4.48 19.52
N ASN A 372 -14.75 -3.48 20.37
CA ASN A 372 -13.41 -3.02 20.70
C ASN A 372 -12.71 -4.07 21.58
N LYS A 373 -11.45 -3.83 21.92
CA LYS A 373 -10.78 -4.63 22.95
C LYS A 373 -11.49 -4.45 24.30
N PRO A 374 -11.64 -5.51 25.12
CA PRO A 374 -12.32 -5.39 26.42
C PRO A 374 -11.76 -4.30 27.33
N GLU A 375 -10.44 -4.10 27.32
CA GLU A 375 -9.78 -3.05 28.08
C GLU A 375 -10.15 -1.63 27.59
N ASN A 376 -10.37 -1.45 26.29
CA ASN A 376 -10.80 -0.17 25.73
C ASN A 376 -12.25 0.13 26.07
N ASP A 377 -13.11 -0.90 26.09
CA ASP A 377 -14.51 -0.79 26.54
C ASP A 377 -14.58 -0.47 28.03
N ALA A 378 -13.73 -1.08 28.86
CA ALA A 378 -13.73 -0.86 30.32
C ALA A 378 -13.31 0.56 30.73
N HIS A 379 -12.57 1.28 29.89
CA HIS A 379 -12.05 2.63 30.16
C HIS A 379 -12.72 3.71 29.30
N TRP A 380 -13.94 3.46 28.79
CA TRP A 380 -14.63 4.39 27.89
C TRP A 380 -14.81 5.81 28.48
N ASP A 381 -14.97 5.93 29.80
CA ASP A 381 -15.17 7.16 30.56
C ASP A 381 -13.88 7.74 31.15
N SER A 382 -12.74 7.09 30.94
CA SER A 382 -11.44 7.51 31.47
C SER A 382 -10.94 8.79 30.81
N ASP A 383 -10.52 9.75 31.63
CA ASP A 383 -9.85 10.99 31.23
C ASP A 383 -8.33 10.90 31.30
N ALA A 384 -7.77 9.74 31.66
CA ALA A 384 -6.34 9.52 31.65
C ALA A 384 -5.78 9.52 30.23
N GLU A 385 -4.66 10.23 30.03
CA GLU A 385 -4.05 10.51 28.72
C GLU A 385 -3.76 9.24 27.90
N GLU A 386 -3.40 8.14 28.57
CA GLU A 386 -3.11 6.86 27.91
C GLU A 386 -4.31 6.18 27.25
N TRP A 387 -5.53 6.50 27.69
CA TRP A 387 -6.81 5.96 27.20
C TRP A 387 -7.50 6.89 26.19
N ILE A 388 -7.30 8.20 26.30
CA ILE A 388 -7.89 9.17 25.37
C ILE A 388 -7.42 8.90 23.94
N GLY A 389 -8.38 8.55 23.05
CA GLY A 389 -8.10 8.20 21.66
C GLY A 389 -7.93 6.70 21.40
N LYS A 390 -7.88 5.87 22.44
CA LYS A 390 -7.81 4.39 22.34
C LYS A 390 -9.06 3.71 22.90
N ALA A 391 -9.56 4.21 24.02
CA ALA A 391 -10.76 3.70 24.68
C ALA A 391 -11.99 3.85 23.77
N SER A 392 -13.05 3.11 24.09
CA SER A 392 -14.31 3.21 23.38
C SER A 392 -14.93 4.61 23.52
N MET A 393 -15.64 5.07 22.48
CA MET A 393 -16.16 6.44 22.43
C MET A 393 -17.34 6.70 23.38
N SER A 394 -17.95 5.65 23.91
CA SER A 394 -19.11 5.71 24.79
C SER A 394 -19.25 4.40 25.57
N ALA A 395 -20.07 4.40 26.62
CA ALA A 395 -20.41 3.20 27.40
C ALA A 395 -20.86 2.01 26.54
N ARG A 396 -21.51 2.29 25.41
CA ARG A 396 -21.88 1.31 24.38
C ARG A 396 -21.36 1.76 23.03
N HIS A 397 -20.24 1.16 22.64
CA HIS A 397 -19.60 1.42 21.35
C HIS A 397 -19.41 0.09 20.62
N ARG A 398 -19.93 0.01 19.39
CA ARG A 398 -19.75 -1.13 18.49
C ARG A 398 -19.30 -0.66 17.12
N PHE A 399 -18.84 -1.62 16.33
CA PHE A 399 -18.50 -1.40 14.93
C PHE A 399 -19.36 -2.31 14.07
N LEU A 400 -19.85 -1.81 12.94
CA LEU A 400 -20.39 -2.64 11.87
C LEU A 400 -19.45 -2.65 10.66
N THR A 401 -19.22 -3.82 10.07
CA THR A 401 -18.51 -3.97 8.80
C THR A 401 -19.36 -4.79 7.83
N THR A 402 -19.08 -4.67 6.53
CA THR A 402 -19.66 -5.55 5.50
C THR A 402 -18.91 -6.89 5.44
N LYS A 403 -19.61 -7.96 5.05
CA LYS A 403 -19.04 -9.25 4.68
C LYS A 403 -18.48 -9.27 3.24
N ASP A 404 -18.81 -8.26 2.45
CA ASP A 404 -18.25 -8.10 1.10
C ASP A 404 -16.84 -7.52 1.18
N LEU A 405 -15.85 -8.38 0.96
CA LEU A 405 -14.42 -8.04 1.08
C LEU A 405 -13.84 -7.38 -0.18
N ARG A 406 -14.64 -7.02 -1.18
CA ARG A 406 -14.13 -6.28 -2.35
C ARG A 406 -13.44 -5.00 -1.90
N TRP A 407 -12.23 -4.77 -2.40
CA TRP A 407 -11.41 -3.66 -1.94
C TRP A 407 -12.07 -2.28 -2.16
N THR A 408 -12.95 -2.12 -3.15
CA THR A 408 -13.69 -0.86 -3.36
C THR A 408 -14.58 -0.48 -2.17
N TYR A 409 -14.90 -1.45 -1.31
CA TYR A 409 -15.63 -1.25 -0.05
C TYR A 409 -14.73 -1.19 1.18
N PHE A 410 -13.39 -1.09 1.04
CA PHE A 410 -12.50 -1.10 2.20
C PHE A 410 -12.63 0.14 3.09
N ASN A 411 -13.13 1.27 2.59
CA ASN A 411 -13.34 2.48 3.39
C ASN A 411 -14.42 3.37 2.77
N ALA A 412 -15.03 4.23 3.58
CA ALA A 412 -16.00 5.22 3.11
C ALA A 412 -15.46 6.13 1.98
N LEU A 413 -14.14 6.36 1.92
CA LEU A 413 -13.51 7.18 0.87
C LEU A 413 -13.76 6.63 -0.54
N THR A 414 -13.74 5.31 -0.73
CA THR A 414 -13.85 4.66 -2.05
C THR A 414 -15.26 4.21 -2.41
N LEU A 415 -16.22 4.36 -1.50
CA LEU A 415 -17.61 4.00 -1.77
C LEU A 415 -18.12 4.74 -3.01
N GLY A 416 -18.77 3.98 -3.89
CA GLY A 416 -19.33 4.50 -5.13
C GLY A 416 -18.35 4.60 -6.29
N MET A 417 -17.08 4.22 -6.10
CA MET A 417 -16.06 4.22 -7.15
C MET A 417 -15.77 2.80 -7.66
N ASN A 418 -15.44 2.70 -8.94
CA ASN A 418 -14.95 1.46 -9.54
C ASN A 418 -13.40 1.38 -9.52
N ASP A 419 -12.83 0.32 -10.10
CA ASP A 419 -11.38 0.11 -10.16
C ASP A 419 -10.63 1.23 -10.89
N ALA A 420 -11.28 1.89 -11.85
CA ALA A 420 -10.71 3.01 -12.57
C ALA A 420 -10.73 4.33 -11.77
N GLY A 421 -11.42 4.36 -10.62
CA GLY A 421 -11.62 5.56 -9.81
C GLY A 421 -12.81 6.41 -10.22
N ASP A 422 -13.56 5.95 -11.22
CA ASP A 422 -14.74 6.63 -11.71
C ASP A 422 -15.95 6.28 -10.84
N ALA A 423 -16.79 7.28 -10.61
CA ALA A 423 -18.04 7.13 -9.89
C ALA A 423 -19.20 7.04 -10.90
N ASP A 424 -19.47 5.82 -11.36
CA ASP A 424 -20.59 5.57 -12.28
C ASP A 424 -21.92 5.39 -11.53
N VAL A 425 -23.03 5.49 -12.26
CA VAL A 425 -24.39 5.43 -11.69
C VAL A 425 -24.65 4.12 -10.96
N ALA A 426 -24.14 2.99 -11.46
CA ALA A 426 -24.35 1.67 -10.85
C ALA A 426 -23.56 1.53 -9.55
N SER A 427 -22.27 1.89 -9.57
CA SER A 427 -21.36 1.88 -8.43
C SER A 427 -21.87 2.79 -7.31
N LEU A 428 -22.30 4.01 -7.63
CA LEU A 428 -22.88 4.96 -6.68
C LEU A 428 -24.19 4.45 -6.07
N SER A 429 -25.08 3.87 -6.89
CA SER A 429 -26.35 3.31 -6.41
C SER A 429 -26.13 2.14 -5.45
N ALA A 430 -25.21 1.23 -5.78
CA ALA A 430 -24.84 0.11 -4.91
C ALA A 430 -24.22 0.58 -3.59
N ALA A 431 -23.36 1.60 -3.63
CA ALA A 431 -22.75 2.17 -2.44
C ALA A 431 -23.77 2.88 -1.52
N ILE A 432 -24.74 3.60 -2.10
CA ILE A 432 -25.83 4.21 -1.34
C ILE A 432 -26.66 3.13 -0.64
N GLN A 433 -27.02 2.05 -1.37
CA GLN A 433 -27.75 0.93 -0.78
C GLN A 433 -26.98 0.29 0.38
N LEU A 434 -25.68 0.02 0.21
CA LEU A 434 -24.84 -0.52 1.28
C LEU A 434 -24.83 0.36 2.53
N VAL A 435 -24.72 1.68 2.39
CA VAL A 435 -24.71 2.61 3.53
C VAL A 435 -26.08 2.70 4.20
N GLU A 436 -27.17 2.60 3.42
CA GLU A 436 -28.53 2.50 3.96
C GLU A 436 -28.76 1.19 4.70
N ASP A 437 -28.26 0.07 4.19
CA ASP A 437 -28.31 -1.24 4.85
C ASP A 437 -27.51 -1.23 6.15
N LEU A 438 -26.31 -0.64 6.17
CA LEU A 438 -25.52 -0.47 7.40
C LEU A 438 -26.25 0.38 8.44
N LYS A 439 -26.95 1.44 8.01
CA LYS A 439 -27.79 2.26 8.89
C LYS A 439 -28.95 1.45 9.46
N ALA A 440 -29.68 0.72 8.62
CA ALA A 440 -30.80 -0.11 9.05
C ALA A 440 -30.35 -1.24 10.00
N ALA A 441 -29.22 -1.89 9.69
CA ALA A 441 -28.60 -2.91 10.52
C ALA A 441 -28.18 -2.35 11.89
N ALA A 442 -27.59 -1.15 11.94
CA ALA A 442 -27.25 -0.49 13.21
C ALA A 442 -28.50 -0.22 14.07
N MET A 443 -29.57 0.27 13.45
CA MET A 443 -30.81 0.54 14.19
C MET A 443 -31.50 -0.74 14.67
N ALA A 444 -31.49 -1.81 13.86
CA ALA A 444 -31.98 -3.13 14.27
C ALA A 444 -31.20 -3.67 15.46
N TYR A 445 -29.87 -3.61 15.39
CA TYR A 445 -28.97 -4.02 16.46
C TYR A 445 -29.22 -3.26 17.76
N VAL A 446 -29.29 -1.93 17.72
CA VAL A 446 -29.55 -1.10 18.92
C VAL A 446 -30.94 -1.38 19.49
N THR A 447 -31.94 -1.62 18.65
CA THR A 447 -33.32 -1.91 19.11
C THR A 447 -33.43 -3.24 19.84
N ASP A 448 -32.73 -4.27 19.35
CA ASP A 448 -32.79 -5.63 19.91
C ASP A 448 -31.86 -5.80 21.13
N MET A 449 -30.76 -5.04 21.18
CA MET A 449 -29.82 -5.07 22.28
C MET A 449 -30.28 -4.21 23.46
N GLN A 450 -30.35 -4.81 24.65
CA GLN A 450 -30.75 -4.09 25.86
C GLN A 450 -29.76 -3.00 26.28
N GLY A 451 -30.31 -1.90 26.80
CA GLY A 451 -29.57 -0.82 27.46
C GLY A 451 -29.13 0.33 26.55
N TRP A 452 -29.19 0.20 25.22
CA TRP A 452 -28.94 1.33 24.33
C TRP A 452 -29.98 2.44 24.51
N SER A 453 -29.54 3.70 24.45
CA SER A 453 -30.45 4.84 24.42
C SER A 453 -31.09 5.05 23.03
N ASP A 454 -32.08 5.93 22.96
CA ASP A 454 -32.69 6.42 21.72
C ASP A 454 -31.77 7.37 20.94
N LYS A 455 -30.64 7.81 21.52
CA LYS A 455 -29.69 8.73 20.90
C LYS A 455 -28.49 7.95 20.38
N VAL A 456 -28.58 7.51 19.14
CA VAL A 456 -27.50 6.75 18.48
C VAL A 456 -26.75 7.62 17.47
N GLY A 457 -25.43 7.68 17.60
CA GLY A 457 -24.52 8.30 16.64
C GLY A 457 -23.90 7.24 15.73
N LEU A 458 -23.86 7.53 14.44
CA LEU A 458 -23.32 6.65 13.40
C LEU A 458 -22.22 7.38 12.62
N TYR A 459 -20.97 6.91 12.73
CA TYR A 459 -19.81 7.62 12.20
C TYR A 459 -18.84 6.70 11.46
N PHE A 460 -18.28 7.20 10.35
CA PHE A 460 -17.12 6.61 9.70
C PHE A 460 -15.87 7.39 10.07
N HIS A 461 -14.76 6.67 10.28
CA HIS A 461 -13.43 7.26 10.15
C HIS A 461 -12.96 6.99 8.72
N VAL A 462 -12.93 8.04 7.91
CA VAL A 462 -12.57 7.94 6.48
C VAL A 462 -11.05 7.82 6.34
N PHE A 463 -10.61 7.19 5.24
CA PHE A 463 -9.20 7.05 4.89
C PHE A 463 -8.49 8.41 4.90
N GLY A 464 -7.27 8.44 5.42
CA GLY A 464 -6.62 9.63 5.96
C GLY A 464 -6.65 9.59 7.49
N HIS A 465 -7.85 9.50 8.07
CA HIS A 465 -8.08 9.64 9.51
C HIS A 465 -8.39 8.31 10.24
N ASN A 466 -8.57 7.22 9.51
CA ASN A 466 -8.87 5.89 10.05
C ASN A 466 -7.66 5.23 10.75
N SER A 467 -7.91 4.45 11.80
CA SER A 467 -6.85 3.68 12.47
C SER A 467 -6.63 2.29 11.87
N VAL A 468 -7.63 1.76 11.15
CA VAL A 468 -7.58 0.43 10.50
C VAL A 468 -8.06 0.57 9.06
N ASN A 469 -7.31 0.01 8.10
CA ASN A 469 -7.64 0.03 6.66
C ASN A 469 -8.71 -1.03 6.32
N SER A 470 -9.90 -0.85 6.87
CA SER A 470 -11.09 -1.64 6.58
C SER A 470 -12.35 -0.83 6.89
N LEU A 471 -13.49 -1.22 6.34
CA LEU A 471 -14.72 -0.47 6.53
C LEU A 471 -15.26 -0.77 7.91
N HIS A 472 -15.50 0.27 8.69
CA HIS A 472 -16.15 0.14 9.98
C HIS A 472 -16.99 1.37 10.27
N LEU A 473 -18.27 1.12 10.49
CA LEU A 473 -19.23 2.12 10.98
C LEU A 473 -19.22 2.06 12.50
N HIS A 474 -18.83 3.13 13.16
CA HIS A 474 -18.95 3.28 14.61
C HIS A 474 -20.42 3.50 14.97
N VAL A 475 -20.96 2.66 15.85
CA VAL A 475 -22.27 2.79 16.49
C VAL A 475 -22.04 3.22 17.94
N VAL A 476 -22.48 4.42 18.29
CA VAL A 476 -22.12 5.12 19.54
C VAL A 476 -23.39 5.52 20.29
N ASP A 477 -23.48 5.16 21.56
CA ASP A 477 -24.56 5.61 22.44
C ASP A 477 -24.28 7.04 22.90
N MET A 478 -24.98 8.00 22.32
CA MET A 478 -24.75 9.44 22.52
C MET A 478 -25.21 9.93 23.89
N SER A 479 -25.97 9.11 24.65
CA SER A 479 -26.35 9.44 26.03
C SER A 479 -25.19 9.32 27.01
N SER A 480 -24.14 8.57 26.64
CA SER A 480 -23.06 8.13 27.53
C SER A 480 -21.72 8.19 26.80
N VAL A 481 -21.39 9.32 26.18
CA VAL A 481 -20.10 9.52 25.50
C VAL A 481 -18.99 9.83 26.50
N GLY A 482 -17.78 9.35 26.20
CA GLY A 482 -16.59 9.60 27.01
C GLY A 482 -15.57 10.53 26.35
N PRO A 483 -14.43 10.81 27.02
CA PRO A 483 -13.41 11.74 26.52
C PRO A 483 -12.89 11.41 25.12
N THR A 484 -12.79 10.12 24.76
CA THR A 484 -12.33 9.70 23.43
C THR A 484 -13.27 10.17 22.30
N PHE A 485 -14.58 10.21 22.51
CA PHE A 485 -15.51 10.75 21.50
C PHE A 485 -15.19 12.21 21.17
N HIS A 486 -14.97 13.03 22.20
CA HIS A 486 -14.63 14.44 22.02
C HIS A 486 -13.26 14.62 21.37
N LYS A 487 -12.26 13.85 21.80
CA LYS A 487 -10.91 13.86 21.20
C LYS A 487 -10.95 13.54 19.70
N LEU A 488 -11.79 12.59 19.29
CA LEU A 488 -11.89 12.12 17.91
C LEU A 488 -12.98 12.84 17.08
N SER A 489 -13.67 13.82 17.65
CA SER A 489 -14.76 14.54 16.99
C SER A 489 -14.39 15.13 15.63
N TYR A 490 -13.14 15.59 15.48
CA TYR A 490 -12.60 16.13 14.23
C TYR A 490 -12.60 15.14 13.07
N LYS A 491 -12.69 13.83 13.32
CA LYS A 491 -12.71 12.78 12.30
C LYS A 491 -13.94 11.87 12.36
N ASN A 492 -14.94 12.22 13.17
CA ASN A 492 -16.20 11.50 13.28
C ASN A 492 -17.15 11.93 12.14
N CYS A 493 -16.89 11.46 10.92
CA CYS A 493 -17.71 11.78 9.76
C CYS A 493 -19.05 11.03 9.82
N SER A 494 -20.16 11.76 10.01
CA SER A 494 -21.48 11.13 10.18
C SER A 494 -21.89 10.32 8.93
N LEU A 495 -22.57 9.19 9.14
CA LEU A 495 -23.11 8.37 8.05
C LEU A 495 -24.03 9.18 7.10
N ASN A 496 -24.82 10.11 7.65
CA ASN A 496 -25.71 10.95 6.85
C ASN A 496 -24.92 11.95 5.97
N ALA A 497 -23.74 12.41 6.41
CA ALA A 497 -22.84 13.22 5.58
C ALA A 497 -22.32 12.43 4.38
N VAL A 498 -21.91 11.17 4.60
CA VAL A 498 -21.49 10.25 3.53
C VAL A 498 -22.63 10.01 2.54
N LEU A 499 -23.83 9.65 3.03
CA LEU A 499 -25.02 9.46 2.16
C LEU A 499 -25.37 10.71 1.34
N LYS A 500 -25.28 11.90 1.95
CA LYS A 500 -25.56 13.15 1.26
C LYS A 500 -24.63 13.33 0.05
N VAL A 501 -23.31 13.18 0.25
CA VAL A 501 -22.34 13.36 -0.83
C VAL A 501 -22.49 12.29 -1.91
N LEU A 502 -22.70 11.02 -1.55
CA LEU A 502 -22.91 9.96 -2.54
C LEU A 502 -24.17 10.19 -3.39
N ARG A 503 -25.26 10.70 -2.81
CA ARG A 503 -26.49 11.04 -3.54
C ARG A 503 -26.31 12.25 -4.46
N GLU A 504 -25.55 13.25 -4.02
CA GLU A 504 -25.18 14.40 -4.87
C GLU A 504 -24.34 13.94 -6.08
N GLU A 505 -23.35 13.08 -5.86
CA GLU A 505 -22.55 12.49 -6.93
C GLU A 505 -23.40 11.64 -7.89
N LEU A 506 -24.35 10.85 -7.37
CA LEU A 506 -25.28 10.07 -8.19
C LEU A 506 -26.17 10.98 -9.06
N ALA A 507 -26.68 12.08 -8.49
CA ALA A 507 -27.48 13.05 -9.24
C ALA A 507 -26.65 13.70 -10.35
N ALA A 508 -25.39 14.06 -10.07
CA ALA A 508 -24.47 14.62 -11.05
C ALA A 508 -24.14 13.62 -12.18
N ALA A 509 -23.86 12.35 -11.84
CA ALA A 509 -23.60 11.29 -12.81
C ALA A 509 -24.79 11.06 -13.76
N LYS A 510 -26.02 10.98 -13.21
CA LYS A 510 -27.25 10.87 -14.00
C LYS A 510 -27.47 12.07 -14.92
N ALA A 511 -27.19 13.28 -14.44
CA ALA A 511 -27.28 14.49 -15.25
C ALA A 511 -26.27 14.49 -16.41
N ALA A 512 -25.03 14.01 -16.16
CA ALA A 512 -24.00 13.89 -17.18
C ALA A 512 -24.38 12.87 -18.28
N GLU A 513 -24.88 11.68 -17.90
CA GLU A 513 -25.38 10.67 -18.86
C GLU A 513 -26.53 11.22 -19.72
N SER A 514 -27.48 11.93 -19.11
CA SER A 514 -28.61 12.53 -19.83
C SER A 514 -28.19 13.64 -20.81
N SER A 515 -27.04 14.29 -20.57
CA SER A 515 -26.52 15.39 -21.40
C SER A 515 -25.67 14.89 -22.59
N GLN A 516 -25.13 13.67 -22.51
CA GLN A 516 -24.39 13.03 -23.61
C GLN A 516 -25.33 12.42 -24.65
N HIS A 517 -26.49 11.90 -24.22
CA HIS A 517 -27.45 11.22 -25.09
C HIS A 517 -27.95 12.04 -26.32
N PRO A 518 -28.25 13.35 -26.21
CA PRO A 518 -28.67 14.17 -27.36
C PRO A 518 -27.53 14.46 -28.34
N LYS A 519 -26.29 14.60 -27.85
CA LYS A 519 -25.12 14.87 -28.68
C LYS A 519 -24.71 13.63 -29.48
N ASP A 520 -24.81 12.44 -28.88
CA ASP A 520 -24.57 11.18 -29.56
C ASP A 520 -25.65 10.86 -30.61
N LEU A 521 -26.92 11.23 -30.36
CA LEU A 521 -27.99 11.10 -31.36
C LEU A 521 -27.81 12.06 -32.54
N LEU A 522 -27.35 13.30 -32.30
CA LEU A 522 -27.03 14.25 -33.37
C LEU A 522 -25.76 13.90 -34.14
N ALA A 523 -24.72 13.36 -33.47
CA ALA A 523 -23.51 12.88 -34.13
C ALA A 523 -23.78 11.61 -34.96
N LYS A 524 -24.61 10.67 -34.45
CA LYS A 524 -25.05 9.48 -35.19
C LYS A 524 -25.98 9.80 -36.37
N ALA A 525 -26.76 10.87 -36.30
CA ALA A 525 -27.58 11.33 -37.43
C ALA A 525 -26.77 12.03 -38.54
N ALA A 526 -25.55 12.51 -38.23
CA ALA A 526 -24.66 13.20 -39.17
C ALA A 526 -23.63 12.27 -39.83
N THR A 527 -23.39 11.09 -39.27
CA THR A 527 -22.66 10.02 -39.96
C THR A 527 -23.57 9.36 -40.98
N ILE A 528 -23.34 9.65 -42.26
CA ILE A 528 -23.75 8.78 -43.37
C ILE A 528 -23.37 7.36 -42.96
N GLU A 529 -24.34 6.44 -42.89
CA GLU A 529 -24.08 5.03 -42.61
C GLU A 529 -22.98 4.55 -43.57
N GLU A 530 -21.76 4.39 -43.06
CA GLU A 530 -20.75 3.62 -43.77
C GLU A 530 -21.36 2.25 -44.02
N PRO A 531 -21.31 1.74 -45.26
CA PRO A 531 -21.89 0.45 -45.59
C PRO A 531 -21.34 -0.60 -44.63
N ASP A 532 -22.23 -1.33 -43.95
CA ASP A 532 -21.87 -2.37 -42.98
C ASP A 532 -20.91 -3.36 -43.65
N VAL A 533 -19.64 -3.28 -43.29
CA VAL A 533 -18.58 -4.05 -43.94
C VAL A 533 -18.80 -5.53 -43.63
N ILE A 534 -18.94 -6.33 -44.68
CA ILE A 534 -19.04 -7.78 -44.58
C ILE A 534 -17.64 -8.36 -44.42
N GLN A 535 -17.42 -9.06 -43.31
CA GLN A 535 -16.21 -9.81 -43.03
C GLN A 535 -16.43 -11.29 -43.40
N GLU A 536 -15.54 -11.84 -44.23
CA GLU A 536 -15.46 -13.29 -44.44
C GLU A 536 -14.53 -13.92 -43.40
N LEU A 537 -15.02 -14.95 -42.71
CA LEU A 537 -14.28 -15.76 -41.75
C LEU A 537 -14.14 -17.19 -42.30
N ASN A 538 -13.00 -17.82 -42.09
CA ASN A 538 -12.80 -19.25 -42.31
C ASN A 538 -12.85 -19.97 -40.96
N VAL A 539 -13.95 -20.66 -40.68
CA VAL A 539 -14.22 -21.34 -39.41
C VAL A 539 -14.10 -22.83 -39.64
N GLY A 540 -13.02 -23.47 -39.18
CA GLY A 540 -12.79 -24.91 -39.33
C GLY A 540 -12.85 -25.41 -40.78
N GLY A 541 -12.48 -24.56 -41.76
CA GLY A 541 -12.54 -24.86 -43.19
C GLY A 541 -13.81 -24.38 -43.91
N ALA A 542 -14.85 -23.97 -43.18
CA ALA A 542 -16.07 -23.40 -43.75
C ALA A 542 -16.01 -21.87 -43.82
N VAL A 543 -16.46 -21.30 -44.93
CA VAL A 543 -16.48 -19.83 -45.11
C VAL A 543 -17.80 -19.27 -44.62
N VAL A 544 -17.73 -18.30 -43.72
CA VAL A 544 -18.88 -17.63 -43.14
C VAL A 544 -18.78 -16.13 -43.35
N ALA A 545 -19.79 -15.54 -43.98
CA ALA A 545 -19.91 -14.09 -44.13
C ALA A 545 -20.73 -13.50 -42.97
N VAL A 546 -20.20 -12.49 -42.31
CA VAL A 546 -20.83 -11.82 -41.17
C VAL A 546 -20.52 -10.33 -41.21
N SER A 547 -21.49 -9.50 -40.83
CA SER A 547 -21.28 -8.06 -40.80
C SER A 547 -20.56 -7.62 -39.52
N LEU A 548 -19.76 -6.55 -39.60
CA LEU A 548 -19.09 -6.00 -38.41
C LEU A 548 -20.09 -5.55 -37.36
N ALA A 549 -21.26 -5.01 -37.76
CA ALA A 549 -22.32 -4.67 -36.82
C ALA A 549 -22.82 -5.88 -36.02
N THR A 550 -22.83 -7.08 -36.63
CA THR A 550 -23.20 -8.32 -35.93
C THR A 550 -22.13 -8.75 -34.93
N LEU A 551 -20.85 -8.71 -35.33
CA LEU A 551 -19.76 -9.14 -34.45
C LEU A 551 -19.56 -8.21 -33.24
N ARG A 552 -19.79 -6.90 -33.41
CA ARG A 552 -19.72 -5.88 -32.33
C ARG A 552 -20.76 -6.07 -31.21
N ARG A 553 -21.75 -6.96 -31.41
CA ARG A 553 -22.73 -7.32 -30.37
C ARG A 553 -22.23 -8.41 -29.42
N ALA A 554 -21.07 -9.00 -29.70
CA ALA A 554 -20.46 -9.94 -28.78
C ALA A 554 -20.19 -9.28 -27.42
N PRO A 555 -20.27 -10.04 -26.29
CA PRO A 555 -20.04 -9.48 -24.97
C PRO A 555 -18.69 -8.75 -24.88
N PRO A 556 -18.59 -7.66 -24.09
CA PRO A 556 -17.32 -7.00 -23.84
C PRO A 556 -16.28 -7.99 -23.31
N ASN A 557 -15.04 -7.88 -23.79
CA ASN A 557 -13.92 -8.79 -23.46
C ASN A 557 -14.09 -10.25 -23.94
N SER A 558 -15.13 -10.57 -24.72
CA SER A 558 -15.22 -11.86 -25.42
C SER A 558 -14.17 -11.95 -26.52
N PHE A 559 -13.83 -13.17 -26.94
CA PHE A 559 -12.88 -13.39 -28.04
C PHE A 559 -13.30 -12.64 -29.31
N LEU A 560 -14.59 -12.64 -29.65
CA LEU A 560 -15.11 -11.95 -30.84
C LEU A 560 -15.03 -10.42 -30.72
N SER A 561 -15.26 -9.84 -29.53
CA SER A 561 -15.08 -8.40 -29.30
C SER A 561 -13.64 -7.98 -29.52
N VAL A 562 -12.70 -8.71 -28.92
CA VAL A 562 -11.25 -8.45 -29.06
C VAL A 562 -10.80 -8.64 -30.51
N MET A 563 -11.32 -9.65 -31.22
CA MET A 563 -11.01 -9.88 -32.63
C MET A 563 -11.49 -8.70 -33.51
N VAL A 564 -12.68 -8.16 -33.26
CA VAL A 564 -13.23 -7.02 -34.03
C VAL A 564 -12.43 -5.74 -33.80
N GLU A 565 -11.98 -5.50 -32.57
CA GLU A 565 -11.12 -4.34 -32.24
C GLU A 565 -9.75 -4.43 -32.90
N ASN A 566 -9.34 -5.64 -33.33
CA ASN A 566 -8.00 -5.93 -33.84
C ASN A 566 -8.02 -6.58 -35.24
N LEU A 567 -9.01 -6.26 -36.09
CA LEU A 567 -9.16 -6.89 -37.42
C LEU A 567 -7.92 -6.75 -38.30
N ASP A 568 -7.18 -5.64 -38.18
CA ASP A 568 -5.96 -5.37 -38.94
C ASP A 568 -4.69 -5.91 -38.27
N SER A 569 -4.82 -6.58 -37.12
CA SER A 569 -3.67 -7.08 -36.39
C SER A 569 -2.94 -8.18 -37.17
N PRO A 570 -1.60 -8.12 -37.28
CA PRO A 570 -0.80 -9.20 -37.87
C PRO A 570 -0.81 -10.49 -37.03
N THR A 571 -1.34 -10.46 -35.81
CA THR A 571 -1.43 -11.63 -34.92
C THR A 571 -2.62 -12.53 -35.23
N LEU A 572 -3.60 -12.08 -36.01
CA LEU A 572 -4.72 -12.92 -36.44
C LEU A 572 -4.26 -13.88 -37.54
N VAL A 573 -4.43 -15.18 -37.32
CA VAL A 573 -4.13 -16.21 -38.31
C VAL A 573 -5.07 -16.03 -39.51
N ARG A 574 -4.51 -16.05 -40.71
CA ARG A 574 -5.27 -15.92 -41.97
C ARG A 574 -5.03 -17.13 -42.85
N ASP A 575 -6.06 -17.51 -43.61
CA ASP A 575 -5.94 -18.56 -44.61
C ASP A 575 -5.24 -18.07 -45.89
N SER A 576 -5.05 -18.97 -46.87
CA SER A 576 -4.39 -18.65 -48.15
C SER A 576 -5.13 -17.61 -49.01
N ARG A 577 -6.36 -17.22 -48.63
CA ARG A 577 -7.14 -16.17 -49.28
C ARG A 577 -7.22 -14.88 -48.45
N GLY A 578 -6.46 -14.80 -47.35
CA GLY A 578 -6.38 -13.62 -46.49
C GLY A 578 -7.55 -13.48 -45.50
N ARG A 579 -8.42 -14.48 -45.38
CA ARG A 579 -9.56 -14.46 -44.44
C ARG A 579 -9.09 -14.87 -43.05
N ILE A 580 -9.67 -14.29 -42.00
CA ILE A 580 -9.36 -14.68 -40.62
C ILE A 580 -9.74 -16.15 -40.43
N PHE A 581 -8.80 -16.96 -39.95
CA PHE A 581 -8.99 -18.38 -39.68
C PHE A 581 -9.28 -18.62 -38.21
N LEU A 582 -10.38 -19.31 -37.93
CA LEU A 582 -10.82 -19.70 -36.59
C LEU A 582 -10.91 -21.22 -36.54
N ASP A 583 -10.13 -21.85 -35.67
CA ASP A 583 -10.11 -23.30 -35.50
C ASP A 583 -11.27 -23.78 -34.60
N PHE A 584 -12.51 -23.55 -35.05
CA PHE A 584 -13.73 -23.97 -34.37
C PHE A 584 -14.63 -24.81 -35.27
N PRO A 585 -15.48 -25.68 -34.71
CA PRO A 585 -16.50 -26.38 -35.47
C PRO A 585 -17.48 -25.40 -36.15
N PRO A 586 -17.71 -25.48 -37.49
CA PRO A 586 -18.52 -24.51 -38.22
C PRO A 586 -19.98 -24.40 -37.76
N ALA A 587 -20.62 -25.53 -37.45
CA ALA A 587 -22.04 -25.58 -37.12
C ALA A 587 -22.36 -24.88 -35.78
N PRO A 588 -21.67 -25.20 -34.67
CA PRO A 588 -21.78 -24.45 -33.41
C PRO A 588 -21.49 -22.95 -33.55
N PHE A 589 -20.45 -22.58 -34.31
CA PHE A 589 -20.09 -21.18 -34.50
C PHE A 589 -21.18 -20.38 -35.22
N ASN A 590 -21.82 -20.98 -36.23
CA ASN A 590 -22.95 -20.37 -36.94
C ASN A 590 -24.16 -20.13 -36.01
N GLN A 591 -24.40 -21.00 -35.02
CA GLN A 591 -25.46 -20.78 -34.03
C GLN A 591 -25.17 -19.56 -33.15
N ILE A 592 -23.91 -19.37 -32.73
CA ILE A 592 -23.46 -18.19 -31.98
C ILE A 592 -23.66 -16.92 -32.82
N LEU A 593 -23.28 -16.94 -34.10
CA LEU A 593 -23.54 -15.81 -35.00
C LEU A 593 -25.04 -15.52 -35.17
N ASN A 594 -25.87 -16.56 -35.30
CA ASN A 594 -27.32 -16.39 -35.37
C ASN A 594 -27.88 -15.78 -34.09
N HIS A 595 -27.35 -16.15 -32.92
CA HIS A 595 -27.71 -15.49 -31.66
C HIS A 595 -27.39 -13.99 -31.69
N LEU A 596 -26.17 -13.60 -32.10
CA LEU A 596 -25.78 -12.19 -32.25
C LEU A 596 -26.64 -11.44 -33.29
N ARG A 597 -27.00 -12.13 -34.37
CA ARG A 597 -27.94 -11.60 -35.37
C ARG A 597 -29.30 -11.35 -34.74
N MET A 598 -29.83 -12.22 -33.88
CA MET A 598 -31.16 -12.07 -33.31
C MET A 598 -31.25 -11.09 -32.12
N GLN A 599 -30.14 -10.75 -31.47
CA GLN A 599 -30.13 -9.84 -30.31
C GLN A 599 -30.76 -8.46 -30.57
N HIS A 600 -30.70 -7.93 -31.80
CA HIS A 600 -31.37 -6.66 -32.13
C HIS A 600 -32.89 -6.75 -32.26
N LEU A 601 -33.43 -7.96 -32.50
CA LEU A 601 -34.87 -8.20 -32.60
C LEU A 601 -35.48 -8.51 -31.25
N GLN A 602 -34.71 -9.11 -30.33
CA GLN A 602 -35.14 -9.45 -28.97
C GLN A 602 -33.97 -9.29 -27.97
N PRO A 603 -33.87 -8.12 -27.28
CA PRO A 603 -32.81 -7.84 -26.31
C PRO A 603 -32.74 -8.83 -25.13
N ASP A 604 -33.87 -9.48 -24.78
CA ASP A 604 -33.98 -10.44 -23.67
C ASP A 604 -33.69 -11.91 -24.07
N SER A 605 -33.10 -12.14 -25.25
CA SER A 605 -32.90 -13.48 -25.83
C SER A 605 -31.75 -14.31 -25.23
N ALA A 606 -31.27 -14.00 -24.03
CA ALA A 606 -30.23 -14.77 -23.33
C ALA A 606 -30.56 -16.27 -23.19
N GLN A 607 -31.83 -16.65 -23.34
CA GLN A 607 -32.31 -18.03 -23.34
C GLN A 607 -31.89 -18.86 -24.57
N VAL A 608 -31.55 -18.25 -25.71
CA VAL A 608 -31.30 -18.99 -26.96
C VAL A 608 -30.02 -19.84 -26.89
N LEU A 609 -28.94 -19.31 -26.29
CA LEU A 609 -27.71 -20.09 -26.07
C LEU A 609 -27.87 -21.14 -24.97
N GLN A 610 -28.81 -20.95 -24.03
CA GLN A 610 -29.10 -21.92 -22.96
C GLN A 610 -29.84 -23.15 -23.51
N SER A 611 -30.63 -22.99 -24.58
CA SER A 611 -31.33 -24.07 -25.28
C SER A 611 -30.54 -24.71 -26.43
N ALA A 612 -29.33 -24.24 -26.70
CA ALA A 612 -28.49 -24.79 -27.77
C ALA A 612 -27.93 -26.18 -27.41
N ASP A 613 -27.45 -26.92 -28.42
CA ASP A 613 -26.75 -28.18 -28.20
C ASP A 613 -25.47 -27.99 -27.36
N GLU A 614 -24.99 -29.10 -26.77
CA GLU A 614 -23.87 -29.07 -25.83
C GLU A 614 -22.59 -28.52 -26.47
N ASP A 615 -22.32 -28.82 -27.74
CA ASP A 615 -21.14 -28.34 -28.46
C ASP A 615 -21.18 -26.82 -28.63
N THR A 616 -22.36 -26.25 -28.93
CA THR A 616 -22.58 -24.81 -29.01
C THR A 616 -22.44 -24.11 -27.66
N ARG A 617 -22.91 -24.74 -26.58
CA ARG A 617 -22.76 -24.20 -25.22
C ARG A 617 -21.30 -24.20 -24.76
N LEU A 618 -20.56 -25.27 -25.04
CA LEU A 618 -19.12 -25.37 -24.74
C LEU A 618 -18.32 -24.33 -25.53
N LEU A 619 -18.62 -24.17 -26.82
CA LEU A 619 -17.98 -23.15 -27.66
C LEU A 619 -18.35 -21.72 -27.21
N GLY A 620 -19.61 -21.45 -26.87
CA GLY A 620 -20.02 -20.16 -26.33
C GLY A 620 -19.22 -19.79 -25.07
N LYS A 621 -19.06 -20.74 -24.16
CA LYS A 621 -18.26 -20.56 -22.94
C LYS A 621 -16.79 -20.27 -23.24
N SER A 622 -16.17 -20.98 -24.19
CA SER A 622 -14.76 -20.75 -24.56
C SER A 622 -14.54 -19.40 -25.26
N LEU A 623 -15.56 -18.88 -25.95
CA LEU A 623 -15.54 -17.55 -26.56
C LEU A 623 -15.86 -16.41 -25.58
N GLY A 624 -16.15 -16.70 -24.31
CA GLY A 624 -16.44 -15.69 -23.29
C GLY A 624 -17.93 -15.29 -23.21
N PHE A 625 -18.84 -16.07 -23.79
CA PHE A 625 -20.28 -15.91 -23.54
C PHE A 625 -20.60 -16.53 -22.19
N ALA A 626 -20.80 -15.70 -21.17
CA ALA A 626 -21.17 -16.15 -19.83
C ALA A 626 -22.55 -16.82 -19.86
N VAL A 627 -22.58 -18.15 -19.86
CA VAL A 627 -23.81 -18.89 -19.56
C VAL A 627 -24.02 -18.78 -18.05
N GLN A 628 -24.90 -17.88 -17.61
CA GLN A 628 -25.44 -17.96 -16.25
C GLN A 628 -26.04 -19.36 -16.09
N GLN A 629 -25.38 -20.21 -15.30
CA GLN A 629 -25.98 -21.46 -14.85
C GLN A 629 -27.25 -21.07 -14.07
N PRO A 630 -28.42 -21.67 -14.34
CA PRO A 630 -29.50 -21.60 -13.37
C PRO A 630 -28.94 -22.18 -12.08
N SER A 631 -28.91 -21.37 -11.02
CA SER A 631 -28.52 -21.79 -9.68
C SER A 631 -29.16 -23.14 -9.37
N SER A 632 -28.34 -24.11 -8.96
CA SER A 632 -28.63 -25.54 -8.74
C SER A 632 -29.68 -25.84 -7.65
N ASN A 633 -30.60 -24.92 -7.36
CA ASN A 633 -31.64 -25.09 -6.35
C ASN A 633 -32.82 -25.97 -6.81
N TYR A 634 -32.96 -26.26 -8.11
CA TYR A 634 -34.06 -27.12 -8.58
C TYR A 634 -33.78 -28.63 -8.46
N PHE A 635 -32.52 -29.07 -8.48
CA PHE A 635 -32.19 -30.49 -8.28
C PHE A 635 -32.29 -30.94 -6.82
N LEU A 636 -31.98 -30.04 -5.87
CA LEU A 636 -32.17 -30.28 -4.44
C LEU A 636 -33.65 -30.26 -4.03
N LEU A 637 -34.49 -29.43 -4.67
CA LEU A 637 -35.93 -29.44 -4.43
C LEU A 637 -36.59 -30.74 -4.95
N GLY A 638 -36.15 -31.24 -6.12
CA GLY A 638 -36.65 -32.51 -6.67
C GLY A 638 -36.29 -33.72 -5.81
N ALA A 639 -35.07 -33.78 -5.28
CA ALA A 639 -34.64 -34.85 -4.36
C ALA A 639 -35.35 -34.76 -3.00
N ALA A 640 -35.55 -33.55 -2.45
CA ALA A 640 -36.26 -33.36 -1.18
C ALA A 640 -37.76 -33.72 -1.28
N VAL A 641 -38.41 -33.42 -2.41
CA VAL A 641 -39.82 -33.82 -2.64
C VAL A 641 -39.95 -35.33 -2.82
N ALA A 642 -38.99 -35.99 -3.49
CA ALA A 642 -38.99 -37.44 -3.62
C ALA A 642 -38.77 -38.16 -2.27
N VAL A 643 -37.88 -37.64 -1.42
CA VAL A 643 -37.64 -38.18 -0.07
C VAL A 643 -38.83 -37.92 0.86
N ALA A 644 -39.45 -36.73 0.79
CA ALA A 644 -40.66 -36.42 1.56
C ALA A 644 -41.86 -37.29 1.14
N ALA A 645 -42.02 -37.56 -0.16
CA ALA A 645 -43.05 -38.47 -0.67
C ALA A 645 -42.82 -39.92 -0.22
N LEU A 646 -41.56 -40.38 -0.18
CA LEU A 646 -41.21 -41.71 0.30
C LEU A 646 -41.47 -41.87 1.81
N CYS A 647 -41.16 -40.84 2.61
CA CYS A 647 -41.46 -40.81 4.05
C CYS A 647 -42.97 -40.78 4.34
N LEU A 648 -43.77 -40.08 3.53
CA LEU A 648 -45.23 -40.04 3.66
C LEU A 648 -45.91 -41.36 3.28
N VAL A 649 -45.34 -42.13 2.34
CA VAL A 649 -45.83 -43.46 1.98
C VAL A 649 -45.49 -44.49 3.05
N LEU A 650 -44.31 -44.39 3.69
CA LEU A 650 -43.89 -45.29 4.77
C LEU A 650 -44.62 -45.01 6.09
N SER A 651 -44.97 -43.75 6.38
CA SER A 651 -45.75 -43.35 7.57
C SER A 651 -47.22 -43.82 7.54
N LYS A 652 -47.76 -44.21 6.37
CA LYS A 652 -49.15 -44.72 6.24
C LYS A 652 -49.26 -46.25 6.30
N ARG A 653 -48.16 -46.97 6.57
CA ARG A 653 -48.13 -48.44 6.65
C ARG A 653 -47.71 -48.99 8.03
N THR A 654 -47.75 -48.18 9.08
CA THR A 654 -47.60 -48.61 10.48
C THR A 654 -48.88 -48.38 11.25
#